data_AF-A0A7X4AG83-F1
#
_entry.id   AF-A0A7X4AG83-F1
#
_cell.length_a   1.000
_cell.length_b   1.000
_cell.length_c   1.000
_cell.angle_alpha   90.00
_cell.angle_beta   90.00
_cell.angle_gamma   90.00
#
_symmetry.space_group_name_H-M   'P 1'
#
loop_
_entity.id
_entity.type
_entity.pdbx_description
1 polymer ?
#
loop_
_entity_poly.entity_id
_entity_poly.type
_entity_poly.pdbx_seq_one_letter_code
_entity_poly.pdbx_strand_id
1 'polypeptide(L)'
;EGMKKGKLLFDLKGYKLRGRWTLVKTKGGEDNHWLLIKERDAYEDPEGGTDGYADDSILSGLTVDELGAGGDFGARIRKRCAGAGATPGPVAADSVRVMNAEPRDEPFSRAGWVFEIKYDGYRLLGESGGGDATLISRNGNDLTRVFPEVAQVLARLPYAGALIDGEVVVNGADGIPSFQLIQKRGRLQRAGDIAVACVTLPATYYAFDLLAFEGYDLRGVPLLERKAILREVLPSTGPLRYSDHIPEQGEAMYRHVVGLGLEGVVAKKADSIYVGGRSRSWLKVRATHTDDFVIHGFTEPDEGRTGFGALHLACREDDGFVYAGRVGTGFSATLLRELGEVLGRLPQVPPPKGAEAAGSGSHRWVAPELVAEVRYKEVTGAGVLRHPSFLRLRDDKPPAECFASDVGRQLEDPVPPPEAPPQRIVHFTNLDKPFWPEDGYAKGDLIEYYRAVSPWILPYLADRPVVLTRYPDGIHGKSFFQKNAPDFAPAWIRRIRLYSEGSERDLDYFVAEDLESLLYVANSASIPLHIWLSRVADISRPDFCVLDLDPKEAPFTDVVKIALFLRDLCDEIDLPTFVKTSGSTGLHVLVPLGRQVTYEQSRTIGQLLALTAVREMEEIATVARLPSQREGKVYVDFLQNGHGRLIVAPYCVRPNPGAPVSTPLDWSEVHAGLAIADHTIATVTERVAARADPMSEVLRLRPDLGHSLGRLQAMFAGRRSEA
;
A
#
# COMPACT_ATOMS: atom_id res chain seq x y z
N GLU A 1 -35.85 15.19 17.01
CA GLU A 1 -37.09 14.54 16.52
C GLU A 1 -36.97 13.03 16.28
N GLY A 2 -35.92 12.54 15.58
CA GLY A 2 -35.75 11.11 15.27
C GLY A 2 -35.83 10.19 16.49
N MET A 3 -35.23 10.59 17.62
CA MET A 3 -35.34 9.87 18.90
C MET A 3 -36.78 9.73 19.40
N LYS A 4 -37.62 10.77 19.26
CA LYS A 4 -39.05 10.71 19.63
C LYS A 4 -39.85 9.86 18.65
N LYS A 5 -39.46 9.87 17.37
CA LYS A 5 -40.09 9.09 16.29
C LYS A 5 -39.62 7.62 16.25
N GLY A 6 -38.66 7.23 17.09
CA GLY A 6 -38.12 5.87 17.16
C GLY A 6 -37.23 5.47 15.97
N LYS A 7 -36.74 6.43 15.19
CA LYS A 7 -35.81 6.18 14.07
C LYS A 7 -34.83 7.34 13.94
N LEU A 8 -33.53 7.06 14.02
CA LEU A 8 -32.46 8.05 13.92
C LEU A 8 -31.42 7.60 12.90
N LEU A 9 -31.21 8.39 11.84
CA LEU A 9 -30.16 8.19 10.84
C LEU A 9 -28.98 9.13 11.14
N PHE A 10 -27.76 8.62 11.17
CA PHE A 10 -26.55 9.40 11.49
C PHE A 10 -25.28 8.76 10.91
N ASP A 11 -24.22 9.54 10.76
CA ASP A 11 -22.91 9.04 10.34
C ASP A 11 -21.97 8.91 11.55
N LEU A 12 -21.30 7.76 11.66
CA LEU A 12 -20.24 7.48 12.61
C LEU A 12 -18.87 7.63 11.93
N LYS A 13 -17.93 8.25 12.65
CA LYS A 13 -16.53 8.36 12.26
C LYS A 13 -15.66 7.81 13.40
N GLY A 14 -15.64 6.49 13.52
CA GLY A 14 -14.93 5.78 14.59
C GLY A 14 -13.74 4.96 14.10
N TYR A 15 -13.04 4.35 15.05
CA TYR A 15 -11.93 3.42 14.77
C TYR A 15 -12.42 1.99 14.47
N LYS A 16 -13.58 1.62 15.02
CA LYS A 16 -14.28 0.37 14.72
C LYS A 16 -15.42 0.61 13.74
N LEU A 17 -16.46 1.33 14.19
CA LEU A 17 -17.63 1.63 13.35
C LEU A 17 -17.43 2.92 12.55
N ARG A 18 -17.68 2.86 11.24
CA ARG A 18 -17.63 4.02 10.33
C ARG A 18 -18.87 4.06 9.44
N GLY A 19 -19.09 5.19 8.78
CA GLY A 19 -20.17 5.37 7.82
C GLY A 19 -21.54 5.61 8.46
N ARG A 20 -22.59 5.39 7.69
CA ARG A 20 -23.98 5.71 8.00
C ARG A 20 -24.64 4.56 8.75
N TRP A 21 -25.42 4.91 9.75
CA TRP A 21 -26.13 4.00 10.63
C TRP A 21 -27.53 4.51 10.92
N THR A 22 -28.46 3.59 11.14
CA THR A 22 -29.80 3.87 11.62
C THR A 22 -30.06 3.16 12.92
N LEU A 23 -30.49 3.91 13.93
CA LEU A 23 -31.04 3.36 15.17
C LEU A 23 -32.57 3.30 15.07
N VAL A 24 -33.16 2.11 15.22
CA VAL A 24 -34.62 1.89 15.13
C VAL A 24 -35.16 1.31 16.44
N LYS A 25 -36.19 1.93 17.02
CA LYS A 25 -36.88 1.42 18.21
C LYS A 25 -37.86 0.32 17.81
N THR A 26 -37.68 -0.89 18.36
CA THR A 26 -38.57 -2.02 18.08
C THR A 26 -39.89 -1.86 18.84
N LYS A 27 -41.01 -2.21 18.20
CA LYS A 27 -42.33 -2.25 18.85
C LYS A 27 -42.64 -3.68 19.31
N GLY A 28 -42.82 -3.89 20.61
CA GLY A 28 -43.35 -5.14 21.16
C GLY A 28 -42.41 -6.02 22.01
N GLY A 29 -41.24 -5.54 22.41
CA GLY A 29 -40.39 -6.18 23.44
C GLY A 29 -40.44 -5.40 24.77
N GLU A 30 -39.96 -6.02 25.86
CA GLU A 30 -39.77 -5.35 27.16
C GLU A 30 -39.00 -4.02 27.00
N ASP A 31 -39.25 -3.07 27.91
CA ASP A 31 -38.95 -1.64 27.74
C ASP A 31 -37.55 -1.33 27.15
N ASN A 32 -37.54 -0.50 26.08
CA ASN A 32 -36.37 0.18 25.49
C ASN A 32 -35.38 -0.60 24.58
N HIS A 33 -35.81 -1.64 23.86
CA HIS A 33 -34.96 -2.22 22.80
C HIS A 33 -34.83 -1.32 21.55
N TRP A 34 -33.58 -1.07 21.14
CA TRP A 34 -33.19 -0.38 19.91
C TRP A 34 -32.26 -1.26 19.07
N LEU A 35 -32.48 -1.28 17.76
CA LEU A 35 -31.60 -1.94 16.80
C LEU A 35 -30.70 -0.90 16.14
N LEU A 36 -29.39 -1.12 16.17
CA LEU A 36 -28.42 -0.34 15.41
C LEU A 36 -28.12 -1.07 14.10
N ILE A 37 -28.50 -0.45 12.99
CA ILE A 37 -28.45 -1.04 11.65
C ILE A 37 -27.42 -0.25 10.84
N LYS A 38 -26.43 -0.94 10.28
CA LYS A 38 -25.51 -0.33 9.31
C LYS A 38 -26.31 -0.01 8.05
N GLU A 39 -26.27 1.24 7.62
CA GLU A 39 -26.86 1.64 6.33
C GLU A 39 -25.86 1.41 5.21
N ARG A 40 -26.37 1.20 3.99
CA ARG A 40 -25.53 0.99 2.81
C ARG A 40 -24.71 2.23 2.51
N ASP A 41 -23.40 2.12 2.68
CA ASP A 41 -22.43 3.14 2.27
C ASP A 41 -21.03 2.54 2.11
N ALA A 42 -20.03 3.39 1.89
CA ALA A 42 -18.64 3.01 1.68
C ALA A 42 -17.95 2.30 2.86
N TYR A 43 -18.62 2.10 4.00
CA TYR A 43 -18.11 1.43 5.20
C TYR A 43 -19.00 0.26 5.66
N GLU A 44 -19.96 -0.17 4.84
CA GLU A 44 -20.77 -1.37 5.06
C GLU A 44 -20.02 -2.62 4.60
N ASP A 45 -19.96 -3.64 5.45
CA ASP A 45 -19.46 -4.98 5.13
C ASP A 45 -20.62 -5.94 4.81
N PRO A 46 -20.93 -6.22 3.54
CA PRO A 46 -21.98 -7.17 3.15
C PRO A 46 -21.69 -8.65 3.45
N GLU A 47 -20.43 -9.06 3.72
CA GLU A 47 -20.07 -10.46 4.02
C GLU A 47 -19.71 -10.69 5.50
N GLY A 48 -19.41 -9.63 6.26
CA GLY A 48 -19.09 -9.64 7.68
C GLY A 48 -20.24 -9.18 8.59
N GLY A 49 -20.56 -9.99 9.61
CA GLY A 49 -21.32 -9.52 10.77
C GLY A 49 -20.48 -8.54 11.62
N THR A 50 -20.96 -8.20 12.82
CA THR A 50 -20.13 -7.48 13.81
C THR A 50 -18.93 -8.28 14.32
N ASP A 51 -18.83 -9.56 13.95
CA ASP A 51 -17.88 -10.56 14.46
C ASP A 51 -16.43 -10.35 14.00
N GLY A 52 -16.19 -9.44 13.05
CA GLY A 52 -14.85 -9.06 12.58
C GLY A 52 -14.21 -7.90 13.34
N TYR A 53 -14.98 -7.17 14.15
CA TYR A 53 -14.43 -6.16 15.03
C TYR A 53 -13.82 -6.84 16.25
N ALA A 54 -12.58 -6.51 16.58
CA ALA A 54 -11.99 -6.98 17.83
C ALA A 54 -12.93 -6.60 18.99
N ASP A 55 -13.26 -7.54 19.87
CA ASP A 55 -14.24 -7.34 20.94
C ASP A 55 -13.73 -6.41 22.06
N ASP A 56 -12.44 -6.03 21.99
CA ASP A 56 -11.74 -5.20 22.96
C ASP A 56 -12.02 -3.69 22.77
N SER A 57 -12.40 -3.00 23.83
CA SER A 57 -12.62 -1.54 23.80
C SER A 57 -11.41 -0.79 23.22
N ILE A 58 -11.60 0.14 22.29
CA ILE A 58 -10.52 1.02 21.79
C ILE A 58 -9.94 1.96 22.86
N LEU A 59 -10.58 2.00 24.03
CA LEU A 59 -10.22 2.86 25.15
C LEU A 59 -9.41 2.09 26.19
N SER A 60 -9.88 0.91 26.58
CA SER A 60 -9.24 0.10 27.63
C SER A 60 -8.46 -1.10 27.09
N GLY A 61 -8.68 -1.53 25.86
CA GLY A 61 -8.12 -2.78 25.31
C GLY A 61 -8.73 -4.05 25.92
N LEU A 62 -9.82 -3.94 26.69
CA LEU A 62 -10.51 -5.06 27.33
C LEU A 62 -11.86 -5.33 26.68
N THR A 63 -12.27 -6.59 26.65
CA THR A 63 -13.60 -7.02 26.21
C THR A 63 -14.67 -6.64 27.24
N VAL A 64 -15.95 -6.70 26.83
CA VAL A 64 -17.09 -6.44 27.73
C VAL A 64 -17.13 -7.43 28.90
N ASP A 65 -16.81 -8.69 28.65
CA ASP A 65 -16.77 -9.73 29.69
C ASP A 65 -15.64 -9.50 30.69
N GLU A 66 -14.47 -9.09 30.23
CA GLU A 66 -13.34 -8.74 31.11
C GLU A 66 -13.68 -7.52 31.98
N LEU A 67 -14.28 -6.48 31.39
CA LEU A 67 -14.75 -5.30 32.13
C LEU A 67 -15.82 -5.67 33.18
N GLY A 68 -16.72 -6.59 32.84
CA GLY A 68 -17.81 -7.05 33.72
C GLY A 68 -17.36 -7.98 34.84
N ALA A 69 -16.36 -8.83 34.59
CA ALA A 69 -15.77 -9.71 35.59
C ALA A 69 -15.08 -8.92 36.71
N GLY A 70 -14.56 -7.73 36.37
CA GLY A 70 -13.74 -6.91 37.27
C GLY A 70 -12.42 -7.60 37.60
N GLY A 71 -11.42 -6.83 37.99
CA GLY A 71 -10.14 -7.41 38.36
C GLY A 71 -8.99 -6.44 38.34
N ASP A 72 -7.87 -6.93 38.84
CA ASP A 72 -6.59 -6.25 38.81
C ASP A 72 -5.85 -6.64 37.51
N PHE A 73 -6.20 -5.96 36.41
CA PHE A 73 -5.63 -6.21 35.09
C PHE A 73 -4.11 -5.92 35.05
N GLY A 74 -3.64 -5.04 35.93
CA GLY A 74 -2.23 -4.71 36.07
C GLY A 74 -1.39 -5.79 36.75
N ALA A 75 -1.97 -6.73 37.48
CA ALA A 75 -1.23 -7.72 38.27
C ALA A 75 -0.21 -8.54 37.45
N ARG A 76 -0.62 -9.00 36.26
CA ARG A 76 0.27 -9.74 35.34
C ARG A 76 1.42 -8.87 34.85
N ILE A 77 1.11 -7.63 34.48
CA ILE A 77 2.09 -6.67 33.96
C ILE A 77 3.07 -6.27 35.06
N ARG A 78 2.62 -6.00 36.29
CA ARG A 78 3.50 -5.73 37.44
C ARG A 78 4.46 -6.88 37.72
N LYS A 79 3.98 -8.13 37.66
CA LYS A 79 4.83 -9.32 37.80
C LYS A 79 5.90 -9.37 36.70
N ARG A 80 5.55 -9.03 35.46
CA ARG A 80 6.48 -8.94 34.34
C ARG A 80 7.50 -7.81 34.52
N CYS A 81 7.06 -6.62 34.95
CA CYS A 81 7.95 -5.50 35.27
C CYS A 81 9.00 -5.88 36.31
N ALA A 82 8.57 -6.52 37.42
CA ALA A 82 9.47 -7.01 38.45
C ALA A 82 10.46 -8.06 37.92
N GLY A 83 9.98 -9.02 37.12
CA GLY A 83 10.81 -10.06 36.49
C GLY A 83 11.82 -9.51 35.48
N ALA A 84 11.52 -8.39 34.83
CA ALA A 84 12.41 -7.69 33.91
C ALA A 84 13.44 -6.79 34.61
N GLY A 85 13.42 -6.72 35.96
CA GLY A 85 14.36 -5.93 36.75
C GLY A 85 13.95 -4.47 36.95
N ALA A 86 12.68 -4.11 36.78
CA ALA A 86 12.19 -2.77 37.06
C ALA A 86 12.29 -2.44 38.57
N THR A 87 12.66 -1.22 38.91
CA THR A 87 12.81 -0.78 40.30
C THR A 87 11.49 -0.23 40.85
N PRO A 88 11.09 -0.55 42.10
CA PRO A 88 9.93 0.08 42.72
C PRO A 88 10.14 1.58 42.91
N GLY A 89 9.16 2.39 42.54
CA GLY A 89 9.15 3.83 42.70
C GLY A 89 8.26 4.52 41.66
N PRO A 90 7.46 5.54 42.04
CA PRO A 90 6.69 6.31 41.08
C PRO A 90 7.61 7.18 40.21
N VAL A 91 7.21 7.39 38.96
CA VAL A 91 7.89 8.30 38.02
C VAL A 91 6.82 9.21 37.43
N ALA A 92 6.95 10.51 37.67
CA ALA A 92 6.03 11.52 37.14
C ALA A 92 6.53 12.10 35.82
N ALA A 93 5.64 12.46 34.89
CA ALA A 93 6.02 12.95 33.56
C ALA A 93 6.90 14.21 33.61
N ASP A 94 6.60 15.14 34.52
CA ASP A 94 7.32 16.41 34.71
C ASP A 94 8.77 16.22 35.21
N SER A 95 9.03 15.12 35.90
CA SER A 95 10.34 14.74 36.43
C SER A 95 11.24 14.05 35.39
N VAL A 96 10.68 13.65 34.25
CA VAL A 96 11.41 12.89 33.22
C VAL A 96 11.98 13.81 32.15
N ARG A 97 13.30 13.80 32.04
CA ARG A 97 14.00 14.33 30.87
C ARG A 97 13.94 13.31 29.73
N VAL A 98 13.34 13.67 28.59
CA VAL A 98 13.23 12.74 27.45
C VAL A 98 14.58 12.36 26.83
N MET A 99 14.69 11.12 26.36
CA MET A 99 15.86 10.57 25.67
C MET A 99 15.89 10.98 24.18
N ASN A 100 16.97 11.58 23.72
CA ASN A 100 17.10 12.18 22.40
C ASN A 100 18.13 11.44 21.56
N ALA A 101 17.74 11.15 20.31
CA ALA A 101 18.63 10.53 19.35
C ALA A 101 19.74 11.48 18.89
N GLU A 102 20.94 10.93 18.71
CA GLU A 102 22.02 11.59 17.99
C GLU A 102 21.79 11.52 16.48
N PRO A 103 22.12 12.58 15.72
CA PRO A 103 22.10 12.50 14.28
C PRO A 103 23.16 11.52 13.78
N ARG A 104 22.84 10.83 12.69
CA ARG A 104 23.76 10.04 11.89
C ARG A 104 23.43 10.31 10.43
N ASP A 105 24.47 10.47 9.61
CA ASP A 105 24.31 10.87 8.22
C ASP A 105 23.89 9.69 7.34
N GLU A 106 24.50 8.51 7.55
CA GLU A 106 24.24 7.33 6.73
C GLU A 106 23.37 6.27 7.44
N PRO A 107 22.44 5.62 6.71
CA PRO A 107 21.74 4.45 7.21
C PRO A 107 22.72 3.31 7.48
N PHE A 108 22.31 2.36 8.32
CA PHE A 108 23.15 1.20 8.62
C PHE A 108 22.28 0.01 9.04
N SER A 109 22.79 -1.19 8.81
CA SER A 109 22.22 -2.44 9.32
C SER A 109 23.19 -3.05 10.33
N ARG A 110 22.70 -3.46 11.50
CA ARG A 110 23.57 -4.00 12.56
C ARG A 110 22.81 -4.84 13.59
N ALA A 111 23.36 -6.01 13.91
CA ALA A 111 22.88 -6.85 15.01
C ALA A 111 22.84 -6.10 16.35
N GLY A 112 21.81 -6.38 17.16
CA GLY A 112 21.57 -5.69 18.43
C GLY A 112 20.95 -4.29 18.30
N TRP A 113 20.57 -3.88 17.09
CA TRP A 113 19.81 -2.65 16.85
C TRP A 113 18.43 -2.95 16.29
N VAL A 114 17.47 -2.11 16.67
CA VAL A 114 16.12 -2.10 16.12
C VAL A 114 15.85 -0.76 15.46
N PHE A 115 15.10 -0.79 14.36
CA PHE A 115 14.84 0.37 13.54
C PHE A 115 13.34 0.67 13.55
N GLU A 116 12.99 1.92 13.81
CA GLU A 116 11.63 2.42 13.89
C GLU A 116 11.44 3.57 12.89
N ILE A 117 10.20 3.81 12.48
CA ILE A 117 9.86 4.98 11.66
C ILE A 117 10.17 6.23 12.49
N LYS A 118 10.87 7.18 11.88
CA LYS A 118 10.98 8.52 12.43
C LYS A 118 9.71 9.28 12.06
N TYR A 119 8.84 9.47 13.04
CA TYR A 119 7.71 10.36 12.91
C TYR A 119 8.16 11.85 12.91
N ASP A 120 7.35 12.70 12.25
CA ASP A 120 7.51 14.16 12.17
C ASP A 120 6.29 14.83 12.85
N GLY A 121 6.26 14.77 14.18
CA GLY A 121 5.14 15.22 15.01
C GLY A 121 5.57 15.89 16.32
N TYR A 122 4.65 15.94 17.29
CA TYR A 122 4.91 16.49 18.61
C TYR A 122 5.23 15.36 19.58
N ARG A 123 6.46 15.34 20.09
CA ARG A 123 6.88 14.37 21.11
C ARG A 123 6.31 14.73 22.47
N LEU A 124 5.48 13.84 23.03
CA LEU A 124 4.79 14.03 24.30
C LEU A 124 4.98 12.80 25.20
N LEU A 125 5.18 13.04 26.50
CA LEU A 125 5.01 12.04 27.54
C LEU A 125 3.53 11.94 27.88
N GLY A 126 2.95 10.76 27.72
CA GLY A 126 1.58 10.45 28.15
C GLY A 126 1.62 9.78 29.52
N GLU A 127 1.09 10.47 30.53
CA GLU A 127 0.91 9.93 31.86
C GLU A 127 -0.56 9.60 32.07
N SER A 128 -0.87 8.37 32.48
CA SER A 128 -2.20 7.97 32.91
C SER A 128 -2.20 7.60 34.39
N GLY A 129 -3.30 7.89 35.07
CA GLY A 129 -3.50 7.46 36.45
C GLY A 129 -4.78 8.00 37.06
N GLY A 130 -5.42 7.22 37.93
CA GLY A 130 -6.61 7.65 38.68
C GLY A 130 -7.83 8.02 37.81
N GLY A 131 -7.90 7.52 36.58
CA GLY A 131 -8.97 7.87 35.62
C GLY A 131 -8.77 9.18 34.87
N ASP A 132 -7.58 9.80 34.98
CA ASP A 132 -7.18 10.99 34.24
C ASP A 132 -5.88 10.74 33.44
N ALA A 133 -5.55 11.65 32.53
CA ALA A 133 -4.30 11.61 31.80
C ALA A 133 -3.75 12.99 31.45
N THR A 134 -2.43 13.09 31.41
CA THR A 134 -1.73 14.30 30.96
C THR A 134 -0.82 14.01 29.77
N LEU A 135 -0.68 15.01 28.89
CA LEU A 135 0.19 14.98 27.72
C LEU A 135 1.22 16.11 27.84
N ILE A 136 2.40 15.78 28.32
CA ILE A 136 3.46 16.75 28.60
C ILE A 136 4.47 16.76 27.45
N SER A 137 4.63 17.90 26.80
CA SER A 137 5.66 18.07 25.76
C SER A 137 7.07 18.01 26.34
N ARG A 138 8.05 17.82 25.47
CA ARG A 138 9.49 17.87 25.83
C ARG A 138 9.92 19.09 26.65
N ASN A 139 9.24 20.23 26.47
CA ASN A 139 9.57 21.49 27.16
C ASN A 139 8.74 21.71 28.43
N GLY A 140 7.98 20.70 28.89
CA GLY A 140 7.14 20.79 30.08
C GLY A 140 5.75 21.39 29.84
N ASN A 141 5.39 21.76 28.61
CA ASN A 141 4.06 22.29 28.33
C ASN A 141 3.01 21.18 28.33
N ASP A 142 1.91 21.40 29.04
CA ASP A 142 0.73 20.55 28.99
C ASP A 142 -0.09 20.80 27.72
N LEU A 143 -0.22 19.77 26.89
CA LEU A 143 -0.97 19.77 25.63
C LEU A 143 -2.21 18.88 25.69
N THR A 144 -2.62 18.45 26.89
CA THR A 144 -3.78 17.58 27.14
C THR A 144 -5.05 18.13 26.49
N ARG A 145 -5.32 19.42 26.66
CA ARG A 145 -6.49 20.09 26.08
C ARG A 145 -6.47 20.19 24.57
N VAL A 146 -5.28 20.14 23.96
CA VAL A 146 -5.11 20.24 22.51
C VAL A 146 -5.45 18.91 21.83
N PHE A 147 -5.13 17.79 22.49
CA PHE A 147 -5.37 16.42 21.98
C PHE A 147 -6.27 15.60 22.92
N PRO A 148 -7.50 16.04 23.20
CA PRO A 148 -8.38 15.39 24.16
C PRO A 148 -8.74 13.95 23.75
N GLU A 149 -8.74 13.64 22.45
CA GLU A 149 -8.98 12.28 21.94
C GLU A 149 -7.88 11.29 22.35
N VAL A 150 -6.63 11.75 22.49
CA VAL A 150 -5.51 10.92 22.96
C VAL A 150 -5.55 10.81 24.49
N ALA A 151 -5.76 11.93 25.18
CA ALA A 151 -5.84 11.97 26.63
C ALA A 151 -7.00 11.09 27.16
N GLN A 152 -8.15 11.10 26.49
CA GLN A 152 -9.29 10.27 26.86
C GLN A 152 -8.98 8.76 26.80
N VAL A 153 -8.19 8.32 25.83
CA VAL A 153 -7.79 6.91 25.72
C VAL A 153 -6.77 6.56 26.80
N LEU A 154 -5.75 7.39 27.00
CA LEU A 154 -4.77 7.19 28.08
C LEU A 154 -5.44 7.09 29.45
N ALA A 155 -6.40 7.98 29.74
CA ALA A 155 -7.13 8.02 31.01
C ALA A 155 -8.01 6.78 31.24
N ARG A 156 -8.38 6.07 30.17
CA ARG A 156 -9.27 4.89 30.20
C ARG A 156 -8.53 3.56 30.10
N LEU A 157 -7.20 3.59 30.08
CA LEU A 157 -6.42 2.37 30.26
C LEU A 157 -6.79 1.74 31.63
N PRO A 158 -6.95 0.41 31.70
CA PRO A 158 -7.48 -0.29 32.87
C PRO A 158 -6.43 -0.48 33.99
N TYR A 159 -5.48 0.44 34.08
CA TYR A 159 -4.31 0.35 34.96
C TYR A 159 -4.28 1.55 35.91
N ALA A 160 -3.74 1.35 37.11
CA ALA A 160 -3.64 2.40 38.13
C ALA A 160 -2.72 3.55 37.69
N GLY A 161 -1.75 3.29 36.81
CA GLY A 161 -1.05 4.32 36.07
C GLY A 161 0.07 3.81 35.17
N ALA A 162 0.39 4.59 34.14
CA ALA A 162 1.47 4.33 33.19
C ALA A 162 2.10 5.63 32.70
N LEU A 163 3.39 5.61 32.40
CA LEU A 163 4.10 6.72 31.78
C LEU A 163 4.72 6.25 30.46
N ILE A 164 4.24 6.83 29.36
CA ILE A 164 4.53 6.40 27.99
C ILE A 164 5.25 7.53 27.25
N ASP A 165 6.29 7.20 26.48
CA ASP A 165 6.96 8.12 25.56
C ASP A 165 6.55 7.80 24.12
N GLY A 166 6.22 8.85 23.38
CA GLY A 166 5.57 8.72 22.10
C GLY A 166 5.51 10.02 21.34
N GLU A 167 4.96 9.93 20.13
CA GLU A 167 4.81 11.06 19.24
C GLU A 167 3.39 11.18 18.70
N VAL A 168 2.83 12.38 18.81
CA VAL A 168 1.52 12.71 18.24
C VAL A 168 1.69 13.24 16.84
N VAL A 169 0.98 12.63 15.90
CA VAL A 169 0.91 13.05 14.51
C VAL A 169 -0.54 13.20 14.05
N VAL A 170 -0.71 13.87 12.91
CA VAL A 170 -1.96 13.85 12.14
C VAL A 170 -1.64 13.26 10.78
N ASN A 171 -2.33 12.19 10.41
CA ASN A 171 -2.13 11.53 9.12
C ASN A 171 -2.91 12.24 8.02
N GLY A 172 -2.35 12.26 6.81
CA GLY A 172 -3.02 12.68 5.58
C GLY A 172 -4.07 11.66 5.11
N ALA A 173 -4.74 11.97 4.00
CA ALA A 173 -5.73 11.07 3.39
C ALA A 173 -5.11 9.76 2.86
N ASP A 174 -3.81 9.78 2.56
CA ASP A 174 -2.95 8.66 2.18
C ASP A 174 -2.45 7.84 3.38
N GLY A 175 -2.79 8.23 4.61
CA GLY A 175 -2.31 7.59 5.84
C GLY A 175 -0.90 8.02 6.28
N ILE A 176 -0.22 8.90 5.52
CA ILE A 176 1.13 9.36 5.82
C ILE A 176 1.09 10.52 6.84
N PRO A 177 1.89 10.49 7.92
CA PRO A 177 1.99 11.61 8.87
C PRO A 177 2.36 12.93 8.19
N SER A 178 1.60 14.00 8.45
CA SER A 178 1.86 15.33 7.90
C SER A 178 2.18 16.35 9.00
N PHE A 179 3.41 16.88 8.97
CA PHE A 179 3.85 17.91 9.90
C PHE A 179 3.01 19.20 9.81
N GLN A 180 2.52 19.54 8.61
CA GLN A 180 1.64 20.70 8.43
C GLN A 180 0.30 20.51 9.15
N LEU A 181 -0.28 19.31 9.09
CA LEU A 181 -1.56 19.02 9.71
C LEU A 181 -1.46 19.02 11.25
N ILE A 182 -0.39 18.43 11.81
CA ILE A 182 -0.17 18.47 13.27
C ILE A 182 0.15 19.88 13.76
N GLN A 183 0.86 20.72 12.99
CA GLN A 183 1.04 22.14 13.34
C GLN A 183 -0.29 22.90 13.37
N LYS A 184 -1.15 22.66 12.38
CA LYS A 184 -2.50 23.24 12.36
C LYS A 184 -3.31 22.79 13.59
N ARG A 185 -3.26 21.50 13.92
CA ARG A 185 -3.92 20.92 15.09
C ARG A 185 -3.40 21.51 16.40
N GLY A 186 -2.07 21.63 16.52
CA GLY A 186 -1.36 22.11 17.70
C GLY A 186 -1.56 23.59 18.03
N ARG A 187 -2.02 24.40 17.08
CA ARG A 187 -2.31 25.83 17.26
C ARG A 187 -3.74 26.13 17.72
N LEU A 188 -4.61 25.12 17.74
CA LEU A 188 -6.00 25.30 18.16
C LEU A 188 -6.08 25.54 19.67
N GLN A 189 -6.85 26.55 20.06
CA GLN A 189 -7.01 26.97 21.47
C GLN A 189 -8.47 26.91 21.94
N ARG A 190 -9.43 27.10 21.03
CA ARG A 190 -10.87 27.12 21.38
C ARG A 190 -11.41 25.70 21.45
N ALA A 191 -12.10 25.36 22.54
CA ALA A 191 -12.67 24.03 22.76
C ALA A 191 -13.59 23.55 21.61
N GLY A 192 -14.38 24.46 21.02
CA GLY A 192 -15.23 24.13 19.88
C GLY A 192 -14.45 23.73 18.61
N ASP A 193 -13.37 24.45 18.30
CA ASP A 193 -12.52 24.13 17.14
C ASP A 193 -11.78 22.81 17.35
N ILE A 194 -11.33 22.56 18.59
CA ILE A 194 -10.67 21.33 18.99
C ILE A 194 -11.63 20.14 18.83
N ALA A 195 -12.87 20.25 19.30
CA ALA A 195 -13.87 19.21 19.16
C ALA A 195 -14.15 18.85 17.68
N VAL A 196 -14.23 19.85 16.79
CA VAL A 196 -14.36 19.63 15.34
C VAL A 196 -13.09 18.99 14.77
N ALA A 197 -11.92 19.41 15.22
CA ALA A 197 -10.64 18.88 14.78
C ALA A 197 -10.42 17.42 15.20
N CYS A 198 -10.95 16.96 16.35
CA CYS A 198 -10.91 15.55 16.74
C CYS A 198 -11.53 14.62 15.68
N VAL A 199 -12.49 15.14 14.90
CA VAL A 199 -13.20 14.38 13.86
C VAL A 199 -12.59 14.62 12.48
N THR A 200 -12.13 15.83 12.19
CA THR A 200 -11.67 16.23 10.85
C THR A 200 -10.16 16.09 10.66
N LEU A 201 -9.39 16.12 11.74
CA LEU A 201 -7.93 16.01 11.81
C LEU A 201 -7.55 15.14 13.04
N PRO A 202 -8.02 13.87 13.10
CA PRO A 202 -7.83 13.03 14.27
C PRO A 202 -6.34 12.83 14.56
N ALA A 203 -5.93 13.13 15.79
CA ALA A 203 -4.56 12.92 16.22
C ALA A 203 -4.32 11.45 16.58
N THR A 204 -3.16 10.91 16.21
CA THR A 204 -2.70 9.56 16.60
C THR A 204 -1.42 9.68 17.40
N TYR A 205 -1.36 9.03 18.57
CA TYR A 205 -0.20 8.93 19.44
C TYR A 205 0.51 7.60 19.17
N TYR A 206 1.67 7.66 18.53
CA TYR A 206 2.55 6.51 18.33
C TYR A 206 3.47 6.37 19.54
N ALA A 207 3.11 5.45 20.43
CA ALA A 207 3.86 5.10 21.63
C ALA A 207 5.05 4.18 21.27
N PHE A 208 6.26 4.60 21.60
CA PHE A 208 7.47 3.84 21.27
C PHE A 208 8.26 3.35 22.47
N ASP A 209 7.98 3.83 23.69
CA ASP A 209 8.65 3.38 24.93
C ASP A 209 7.73 3.46 26.16
N LEU A 210 7.93 2.57 27.14
CA LEU A 210 7.23 2.55 28.43
C LEU A 210 8.23 2.86 29.54
N LEU A 211 8.02 3.98 30.25
CA LEU A 211 8.97 4.49 31.24
C LEU A 211 8.61 4.07 32.65
N ALA A 212 7.32 3.99 32.96
CA ALA A 212 6.83 3.51 34.25
C ALA A 212 5.47 2.84 34.11
N PHE A 213 5.18 1.92 35.01
CA PHE A 213 3.92 1.20 35.08
C PHE A 213 3.60 0.83 36.54
N GLU A 214 2.47 1.31 37.05
CA GLU A 214 1.91 0.99 38.38
C GLU A 214 2.95 0.88 39.51
N GLY A 215 3.72 1.95 39.70
CA GLY A 215 4.72 2.04 40.78
C GLY A 215 6.05 1.34 40.48
N TYR A 216 6.27 0.86 39.26
CA TYR A 216 7.58 0.41 38.78
C TYR A 216 8.20 1.40 37.80
N ASP A 217 9.47 1.73 38.00
CA ASP A 217 10.31 2.47 37.07
C ASP A 217 11.00 1.50 36.12
N LEU A 218 10.61 1.56 34.84
CA LEU A 218 11.16 0.71 33.80
C LEU A 218 12.38 1.32 33.11
N ARG A 219 12.80 2.56 33.40
CA ARG A 219 13.88 3.22 32.67
C ARG A 219 15.20 2.44 32.72
N GLY A 220 15.45 1.69 33.79
CA GLY A 220 16.62 0.80 33.93
C GLY A 220 16.51 -0.57 33.23
N VAL A 221 15.35 -0.93 32.68
CA VAL A 221 15.08 -2.20 31.98
C VAL A 221 15.54 -2.09 30.52
N PRO A 222 16.03 -3.15 29.85
CA PRO A 222 16.36 -3.12 28.41
C PRO A 222 15.20 -2.69 27.49
N LEU A 223 15.50 -1.94 26.42
CA LEU A 223 14.51 -1.38 25.49
C LEU A 223 13.52 -2.42 24.96
N LEU A 224 14.00 -3.59 24.49
CA LEU A 224 13.11 -4.61 23.94
C LEU A 224 12.09 -5.13 24.96
N GLU A 225 12.47 -5.27 26.23
CA GLU A 225 11.53 -5.66 27.28
C GLU A 225 10.51 -4.56 27.56
N ARG A 226 10.94 -3.29 27.63
CA ARG A 226 10.00 -2.15 27.79
C ARG A 226 8.99 -2.10 26.65
N LYS A 227 9.44 -2.31 25.40
CA LYS A 227 8.56 -2.36 24.22
C LYS A 227 7.62 -3.57 24.23
N ALA A 228 8.10 -4.74 24.65
CA ALA A 228 7.26 -5.92 24.75
C ALA A 228 6.16 -5.75 25.80
N ILE A 229 6.47 -5.14 26.96
CA ILE A 229 5.49 -4.79 27.98
C ILE A 229 4.53 -3.71 27.44
N LEU A 230 5.04 -2.67 26.79
CA LEU A 230 4.23 -1.63 26.17
C LEU A 230 3.18 -2.22 25.22
N ARG A 231 3.56 -3.20 24.39
CA ARG A 231 2.63 -3.85 23.45
C ARG A 231 1.46 -4.55 24.16
N GLU A 232 1.64 -5.06 25.38
CA GLU A 232 0.55 -5.63 26.19
C GLU A 232 -0.31 -4.57 26.87
N VAL A 233 0.26 -3.40 27.18
CA VAL A 233 -0.44 -2.29 27.86
C VAL A 233 -1.36 -1.54 26.90
N LEU A 234 -0.99 -1.46 25.62
CA LEU A 234 -1.73 -0.67 24.63
C LEU A 234 -2.90 -1.45 24.00
N PRO A 235 -4.03 -0.78 23.68
CA PRO A 235 -5.10 -1.38 22.92
C PRO A 235 -4.63 -1.74 21.50
N SER A 236 -5.26 -2.76 20.90
CA SER A 236 -4.93 -3.23 19.56
C SER A 236 -5.25 -2.21 18.46
N THR A 237 -6.28 -1.38 18.68
CA THR A 237 -6.82 -0.43 17.71
C THR A 237 -7.23 0.87 18.40
N GLY A 238 -6.92 2.03 17.80
CA GLY A 238 -7.38 3.32 18.31
C GLY A 238 -6.47 4.49 17.96
N PRO A 239 -6.67 5.66 18.62
CA PRO A 239 -5.78 6.82 18.53
C PRO A 239 -4.44 6.60 19.23
N LEU A 240 -4.34 5.59 20.10
CA LEU A 240 -3.10 5.18 20.77
C LEU A 240 -2.57 3.94 20.05
N ARG A 241 -1.37 4.04 19.46
CA ARG A 241 -0.77 2.96 18.65
C ARG A 241 0.63 2.62 19.11
N TYR A 242 0.96 1.33 19.07
CA TYR A 242 2.32 0.86 19.25
C TYR A 242 3.19 1.18 18.03
N SER A 243 4.35 1.80 18.24
CA SER A 243 5.36 2.02 17.20
C SER A 243 6.21 0.76 17.03
N ASP A 244 5.99 0.08 15.92
CA ASP A 244 6.69 -1.17 15.60
C ASP A 244 8.13 -0.95 15.14
N HIS A 245 8.91 -2.03 15.17
CA HIS A 245 10.33 -2.00 14.84
C HIS A 245 10.75 -3.22 14.05
N ILE A 246 11.80 -3.05 13.25
CA ILE A 246 12.46 -4.13 12.51
C ILE A 246 13.85 -4.36 13.12
N PRO A 247 14.22 -5.59 13.47
CA PRO A 247 15.56 -5.90 13.95
C PRO A 247 16.56 -5.90 12.79
N GLU A 248 17.74 -5.33 13.03
CA GLU A 248 18.95 -5.43 12.21
C GLU A 248 18.93 -4.76 10.82
N GLN A 249 17.78 -4.65 10.16
CA GLN A 249 17.64 -4.27 8.75
C GLN A 249 17.38 -2.77 8.54
N GLY A 250 18.26 -1.92 9.06
CA GLY A 250 18.07 -0.47 9.03
C GLY A 250 18.16 0.18 7.65
N GLU A 251 19.03 -0.30 6.77
CA GLU A 251 19.16 0.25 5.40
C GLU A 251 17.96 -0.09 4.53
N ALA A 252 17.42 -1.32 4.68
CA ALA A 252 16.20 -1.73 3.98
C ALA A 252 15.00 -0.90 4.44
N MET A 253 14.85 -0.72 5.76
CA MET A 253 13.80 0.13 6.32
C MET A 253 13.95 1.58 5.87
N TYR A 254 15.17 2.14 5.90
CA TYR A 254 15.42 3.51 5.45
C TYR A 254 15.02 3.72 3.99
N ARG A 255 15.44 2.84 3.07
CA ARG A 255 15.04 2.94 1.66
C ARG A 255 13.52 2.91 1.48
N HIS A 256 12.82 2.04 2.20
CA HIS A 256 11.37 1.95 2.11
C HIS A 256 10.67 3.20 2.67
N VAL A 257 11.11 3.67 3.84
CA VAL A 257 10.59 4.87 4.50
C VAL A 257 10.81 6.11 3.62
N VAL A 258 11.98 6.25 3.00
CA VAL A 258 12.26 7.34 2.04
C VAL A 258 11.37 7.21 0.80
N GLY A 259 11.19 6.01 0.25
CA GLY A 259 10.30 5.76 -0.89
C GLY A 259 8.83 6.10 -0.62
N LEU A 260 8.39 6.02 0.63
CA LEU A 260 7.06 6.43 1.08
C LEU A 260 6.96 7.93 1.43
N GLY A 261 8.03 8.71 1.25
CA GLY A 261 8.04 10.14 1.58
C GLY A 261 8.06 10.47 3.09
N LEU A 262 8.46 9.52 3.94
CA LEU A 262 8.55 9.69 5.39
C LEU A 262 9.91 10.29 5.82
N GLU A 263 10.00 10.84 7.03
CA GLU A 263 11.16 11.66 7.47
C GLU A 263 12.48 10.88 7.62
N GLY A 264 12.42 9.57 7.79
CA GLY A 264 13.59 8.70 7.98
C GLY A 264 13.38 7.69 9.10
N VAL A 265 14.47 7.19 9.68
CA VAL A 265 14.43 6.12 10.67
C VAL A 265 15.12 6.51 11.97
N VAL A 266 14.66 5.93 13.08
CA VAL A 266 15.35 5.97 14.37
C VAL A 266 15.86 4.56 14.68
N ALA A 267 17.17 4.40 14.70
CA ALA A 267 17.82 3.20 15.16
C ALA A 267 18.00 3.27 16.69
N LYS A 268 17.65 2.21 17.40
CA LYS A 268 17.78 2.11 18.85
C LYS A 268 18.52 0.82 19.22
N LYS A 269 19.45 0.88 20.17
CA LYS A 269 20.09 -0.32 20.73
C LYS A 269 19.07 -1.13 21.52
N ALA A 270 18.93 -2.41 21.15
CA ALA A 270 17.92 -3.33 21.70
C ALA A 270 18.02 -3.52 23.22
N ASP A 271 19.24 -3.51 23.74
CA ASP A 271 19.58 -3.73 25.15
C ASP A 271 19.71 -2.43 25.97
N SER A 272 19.46 -1.26 25.36
CA SER A 272 19.70 0.02 26.02
C SER A 272 18.65 0.38 27.08
N ILE A 273 19.14 0.97 28.17
CA ILE A 273 18.31 1.63 29.18
C ILE A 273 17.87 3.04 28.72
N TYR A 274 16.82 3.57 29.32
CA TYR A 274 16.32 4.90 29.04
C TYR A 274 17.10 5.96 29.83
N VAL A 275 17.83 6.82 29.13
CA VAL A 275 18.64 7.88 29.73
C VAL A 275 18.20 9.24 29.20
N GLY A 276 17.77 10.13 30.09
CA GLY A 276 17.35 11.47 29.71
C GLY A 276 18.49 12.32 29.14
N GLY A 277 18.19 13.12 28.12
CA GLY A 277 19.20 13.89 27.39
C GLY A 277 19.55 13.24 26.06
N ARG A 278 20.72 13.54 25.49
CA ARG A 278 21.14 12.99 24.19
C ARG A 278 21.94 11.71 24.40
N SER A 279 21.69 10.69 23.58
CA SER A 279 22.31 9.38 23.75
C SER A 279 22.69 8.75 22.42
N ARG A 280 23.86 8.10 22.40
CA ARG A 280 24.37 7.27 21.28
C ARG A 280 23.61 5.95 21.14
N SER A 281 22.79 5.59 22.11
CA SER A 281 21.95 4.38 22.01
C SER A 281 20.77 4.59 21.08
N TRP A 282 20.40 5.84 20.79
CA TRP A 282 19.38 6.19 19.80
C TRP A 282 20.04 7.04 18.70
N LEU A 283 19.97 6.60 17.46
CA LEU A 283 20.52 7.29 16.30
C LEU A 283 19.38 7.61 15.34
N LYS A 284 19.31 8.84 14.85
CA LYS A 284 18.34 9.23 13.82
C LYS A 284 19.05 9.44 12.50
N VAL A 285 18.55 8.78 11.47
CA VAL A 285 18.99 8.95 10.09
C VAL A 285 17.84 9.61 9.35
N ARG A 286 18.07 10.83 8.88
CA ARG A 286 17.03 11.65 8.23
C ARG A 286 17.11 11.48 6.71
N ALA A 287 15.97 11.58 6.05
CA ALA A 287 15.90 11.81 4.62
C ALA A 287 16.05 13.33 4.38
N THR A 288 17.28 13.83 4.26
CA THR A 288 17.51 15.23 3.86
C THR A 288 18.29 15.26 2.56
N HIS A 289 17.88 16.15 1.66
CA HIS A 289 18.56 16.38 0.39
C HIS A 289 19.65 17.43 0.59
N THR A 290 20.79 17.22 -0.07
CA THR A 290 21.89 18.18 -0.11
C THR A 290 22.35 18.25 -1.55
N ASP A 291 22.36 19.46 -2.11
CA ASP A 291 22.83 19.72 -3.48
C ASP A 291 23.65 21.00 -3.52
N ASP A 292 24.36 21.20 -4.64
CA ASP A 292 25.17 22.37 -4.91
C ASP A 292 24.39 23.39 -5.74
N PHE A 293 24.41 24.66 -5.33
CA PHE A 293 23.70 25.76 -5.98
C PHE A 293 24.62 26.94 -6.22
N VAL A 294 24.38 27.67 -7.31
CA VAL A 294 25.13 28.89 -7.61
C VAL A 294 24.55 30.05 -6.81
N ILE A 295 25.41 30.86 -6.19
CA ILE A 295 25.01 32.10 -5.56
C ILE A 295 24.88 33.16 -6.66
N HIS A 296 23.64 33.64 -6.88
CA HIS A 296 23.33 34.61 -7.94
C HIS A 296 22.87 35.97 -7.38
N GLY A 297 22.87 36.14 -6.05
CA GLY A 297 22.49 37.38 -5.41
C GLY A 297 22.38 37.26 -3.91
N PHE A 298 22.04 38.36 -3.26
CA PHE A 298 21.69 38.39 -1.85
C PHE A 298 20.67 39.49 -1.55
N THR A 299 19.94 39.32 -0.45
CA THR A 299 19.08 40.37 0.11
C THR A 299 19.90 41.27 1.02
N GLU A 300 19.71 42.59 0.92
CA GLU A 300 20.32 43.54 1.84
C GLU A 300 19.94 43.23 3.30
N PRO A 301 20.83 43.48 4.27
CA PRO A 301 20.54 43.21 5.68
C PRO A 301 19.48 44.18 6.24
N ASP A 302 18.57 43.66 7.06
CA ASP A 302 17.65 44.48 7.87
C ASP A 302 18.40 45.20 9.02
N GLU A 303 17.79 46.23 9.60
CA GLU A 303 18.37 47.00 10.72
C GLU A 303 18.85 46.07 11.85
N GLY A 304 20.16 46.10 12.12
CA GLY A 304 20.81 45.31 13.18
C GLY A 304 21.49 44.01 12.73
N ARG A 305 21.41 43.62 11.45
CA ARG A 305 22.13 42.45 10.89
C ARG A 305 23.37 42.89 10.11
N THR A 306 24.49 42.21 10.32
CA THR A 306 25.75 42.48 9.60
C THR A 306 25.92 41.54 8.40
N GLY A 307 26.45 42.05 7.29
CA GLY A 307 26.66 41.29 6.05
C GLY A 307 25.43 41.35 5.13
N PHE A 308 24.67 40.25 5.04
CA PHE A 308 23.49 40.12 4.17
C PHE A 308 22.32 39.42 4.89
N GLY A 309 21.10 39.60 4.37
CA GLY A 309 19.88 38.97 4.89
C GLY A 309 19.75 37.49 4.52
N ALA A 310 19.83 37.17 3.23
CA ALA A 310 19.81 35.82 2.69
C ALA A 310 20.56 35.75 1.34
N LEU A 311 21.09 34.59 0.97
CA LEU A 311 21.62 34.36 -0.38
C LEU A 311 20.51 33.92 -1.32
N HIS A 312 20.56 34.41 -2.57
CA HIS A 312 19.75 33.93 -3.68
C HIS A 312 20.52 32.86 -4.45
N LEU A 313 19.89 31.70 -4.59
CA LEU A 313 20.45 30.51 -5.21
C LEU A 313 19.87 30.34 -6.61
N ALA A 314 20.68 29.83 -7.53
CA ALA A 314 20.30 29.51 -8.90
C ALA A 314 20.96 28.23 -9.39
N CYS A 315 20.39 27.63 -10.43
CA CYS A 315 20.92 26.47 -11.14
C CYS A 315 21.12 26.79 -12.61
N ARG A 316 22.02 26.06 -13.27
CA ARG A 316 22.32 26.21 -14.69
C ARG A 316 21.30 25.46 -15.54
N GLU A 317 20.77 26.13 -16.57
CA GLU A 317 20.04 25.54 -17.70
C GLU A 317 20.78 25.85 -19.01
N ASP A 318 20.35 25.22 -20.11
CA ASP A 318 20.97 25.36 -21.44
C ASP A 318 21.03 26.83 -21.92
N ASP A 319 20.10 27.68 -21.50
CA ASP A 319 19.94 29.08 -21.90
C ASP A 319 20.31 30.11 -20.81
N GLY A 320 20.86 29.68 -19.66
CA GLY A 320 21.27 30.61 -18.59
C GLY A 320 21.14 30.03 -17.18
N PHE A 321 20.72 30.88 -16.22
CA PHE A 321 20.50 30.48 -14.83
C PHE A 321 19.03 30.63 -14.43
N VAL A 322 18.51 29.66 -13.69
CA VAL A 322 17.15 29.63 -13.15
C VAL A 322 17.18 29.74 -11.63
N TYR A 323 16.28 30.55 -11.08
CA TYR A 323 16.18 30.79 -9.65
C TYR A 323 15.74 29.55 -8.87
N ALA A 324 16.51 29.17 -7.85
CA ALA A 324 16.28 27.98 -7.02
C ALA A 324 15.80 28.31 -5.60
N GLY A 325 15.82 29.57 -5.18
CA GLY A 325 15.29 30.00 -3.88
C GLY A 325 16.27 30.82 -3.05
N ARG A 326 15.89 31.06 -1.78
CA ARG A 326 16.69 31.88 -0.86
C ARG A 326 17.09 31.10 0.39
N VAL A 327 18.33 31.29 0.85
CA VAL A 327 18.86 30.67 2.06
C VAL A 327 19.33 31.73 3.06
N GLY A 328 18.69 31.78 4.23
CA GLY A 328 18.95 32.77 5.28
C GLY A 328 19.53 32.20 6.57
N THR A 329 19.75 30.89 6.63
CA THR A 329 20.23 30.15 7.82
C THR A 329 21.45 29.30 7.46
N GLY A 330 22.25 28.90 8.46
CA GLY A 330 23.46 28.09 8.27
C GLY A 330 24.78 28.86 8.31
N PHE A 331 24.74 30.17 8.59
CA PHE A 331 25.92 31.02 8.63
C PHE A 331 26.35 31.36 10.07
N SER A 332 27.66 31.44 10.31
CA SER A 332 28.22 32.08 11.50
C SER A 332 28.30 33.60 11.31
N ALA A 333 28.42 34.36 12.40
CA ALA A 333 28.58 35.83 12.31
C ALA A 333 29.85 36.23 11.53
N THR A 334 30.93 35.46 11.66
CA THR A 334 32.18 35.65 10.91
C THR A 334 31.97 35.42 9.42
N LEU A 335 31.32 34.31 9.06
CA LEU A 335 31.06 33.94 7.67
C LEU A 335 30.10 34.91 6.96
N LEU A 336 29.08 35.41 7.67
CA LEU A 336 28.17 36.43 7.13
C LEU A 336 28.92 37.69 6.68
N ARG A 337 29.90 38.14 7.47
CA ARG A 337 30.71 39.32 7.16
C ARG A 337 31.64 39.07 5.97
N GLU A 338 32.40 37.97 6.02
CA GLU A 338 33.39 37.63 4.98
C GLU A 338 32.73 37.41 3.62
N LEU A 339 31.67 36.61 3.58
CA LEU A 339 30.94 36.35 2.35
C LEU A 339 30.21 37.61 1.85
N GLY A 340 29.69 38.46 2.76
CA GLY A 340 29.14 39.77 2.40
C GLY A 340 30.14 40.69 1.72
N GLU A 341 31.39 40.76 2.20
CA GLU A 341 32.47 41.54 1.58
C GLU A 341 32.82 41.02 0.19
N VAL A 342 32.89 39.69 0.01
CA VAL A 342 33.17 39.07 -1.29
C VAL A 342 32.05 39.34 -2.28
N LEU A 343 30.79 39.06 -1.89
CA LEU A 343 29.61 39.31 -2.73
C LEU A 343 29.46 40.79 -3.08
N GLY A 344 29.81 41.69 -2.17
CA GLY A 344 29.78 43.14 -2.40
C GLY A 344 30.75 43.61 -3.49
N ARG A 345 31.81 42.86 -3.79
CA ARG A 345 32.81 43.17 -4.83
C ARG A 345 32.48 42.56 -6.19
N LEU A 346 31.56 41.59 -6.25
CA LEU A 346 31.17 40.96 -7.50
C LEU A 346 30.39 41.96 -8.40
N PRO A 347 30.57 41.89 -9.73
CA PRO A 347 29.81 42.71 -10.67
C PRO A 347 28.31 42.48 -10.52
N GLN A 348 27.54 43.57 -10.59
CA GLN A 348 26.08 43.49 -10.59
C GLN A 348 25.58 43.04 -11.97
N VAL A 349 24.63 42.10 -11.98
CA VAL A 349 24.06 41.50 -13.20
C VAL A 349 22.53 41.51 -13.15
N PRO A 350 21.82 41.26 -14.27
CA PRO A 350 20.38 41.04 -14.26
C PRO A 350 19.98 39.81 -13.43
N PRO A 351 18.74 39.75 -12.92
CA PRO A 351 18.24 38.58 -12.19
C PRO A 351 18.16 37.34 -13.10
N PRO A 352 18.29 36.12 -12.53
CA PRO A 352 18.06 34.88 -13.26
C PRO A 352 16.58 34.72 -13.62
N LYS A 353 16.29 33.80 -14.55
CA LYS A 353 14.91 33.42 -14.91
C LYS A 353 14.18 32.87 -13.69
N GLY A 354 12.93 33.27 -13.44
CA GLY A 354 12.16 32.84 -12.28
C GLY A 354 12.39 33.66 -10.99
N ALA A 355 13.20 34.72 -11.04
CA ALA A 355 13.52 35.54 -9.87
C ALA A 355 12.31 36.28 -9.25
N GLU A 356 11.18 36.37 -9.95
CA GLU A 356 9.90 36.83 -9.40
C GLU A 356 9.47 36.05 -8.15
N ALA A 357 9.90 34.79 -8.00
CA ALA A 357 9.66 33.98 -6.81
C ALA A 357 10.47 34.43 -5.57
N ALA A 358 11.43 35.33 -5.72
CA ALA A 358 12.17 35.93 -4.60
C ALA A 358 11.31 36.85 -3.72
N GLY A 359 10.15 37.29 -4.22
CA GLY A 359 9.22 38.16 -3.51
C GLY A 359 9.69 39.61 -3.39
N SER A 360 9.01 40.41 -2.55
CA SER A 360 9.37 41.80 -2.30
C SER A 360 10.56 41.91 -1.34
N GLY A 361 11.50 42.81 -1.65
CA GLY A 361 12.71 43.07 -0.85
C GLY A 361 13.76 43.84 -1.64
N SER A 362 14.78 44.36 -0.96
CA SER A 362 15.95 44.95 -1.61
C SER A 362 16.93 43.84 -1.99
N HIS A 363 16.88 43.43 -3.26
CA HIS A 363 17.68 42.33 -3.80
C HIS A 363 18.84 42.88 -4.62
N ARG A 364 20.05 42.42 -4.34
CA ARG A 364 21.24 42.68 -5.16
C ARG A 364 21.66 41.40 -5.88
N TRP A 365 21.55 41.42 -7.20
CA TRP A 365 21.94 40.31 -8.08
C TRP A 365 23.38 40.48 -8.51
N VAL A 366 24.19 39.43 -8.37
CA VAL A 366 25.63 39.48 -8.63
C VAL A 366 26.04 38.36 -9.58
N ALA A 367 27.19 38.54 -10.22
CA ALA A 367 27.74 37.56 -11.14
C ALA A 367 27.82 36.16 -10.47
N PRO A 368 27.35 35.09 -11.16
CA PRO A 368 27.30 33.73 -10.63
C PRO A 368 28.71 33.11 -10.60
N GLU A 369 29.55 33.55 -9.66
CA GLU A 369 30.94 33.12 -9.53
C GLU A 369 31.18 32.13 -8.38
N LEU A 370 30.26 32.07 -7.42
CA LEU A 370 30.40 31.25 -6.20
C LEU A 370 29.36 30.14 -6.15
N VAL A 371 29.75 28.96 -5.65
CA VAL A 371 28.88 27.80 -5.45
C VAL A 371 28.75 27.50 -3.96
N ALA A 372 27.53 27.23 -3.52
CA ALA A 372 27.19 26.87 -2.15
C ALA A 372 26.56 25.47 -2.09
N GLU A 373 27.03 24.66 -1.16
CA GLU A 373 26.37 23.40 -0.79
C GLU A 373 25.23 23.73 0.19
N VAL A 374 24.02 23.28 -0.14
CA VAL A 374 22.79 23.63 0.58
C VAL A 374 21.99 22.39 0.89
N ARG A 375 21.61 22.24 2.17
CA ARG A 375 20.68 21.21 2.61
C ARG A 375 19.25 21.73 2.52
N TYR A 376 18.32 20.93 2.02
CA TYR A 376 16.91 21.30 1.91
C TYR A 376 15.96 20.10 2.13
N LYS A 377 14.67 20.39 2.36
CA LYS A 377 13.65 19.36 2.66
C LYS A 377 12.99 18.80 1.40
N GLU A 378 12.65 19.67 0.45
CA GLU A 378 12.04 19.31 -0.84
C GLU A 378 12.19 20.47 -1.85
N VAL A 379 12.00 20.20 -3.14
CA VAL A 379 11.87 21.20 -4.21
C VAL A 379 10.38 21.37 -4.53
N THR A 380 9.87 22.60 -4.56
CA THR A 380 8.46 22.88 -4.90
C THR A 380 8.21 22.70 -6.40
N GLY A 381 6.94 22.55 -6.81
CA GLY A 381 6.56 22.45 -8.24
C GLY A 381 6.91 23.68 -9.09
N ALA A 382 7.32 24.79 -8.46
CA ALA A 382 7.84 25.99 -9.11
C ALA A 382 9.39 26.03 -9.16
N GLY A 383 10.08 24.94 -8.80
CA GLY A 383 11.54 24.84 -8.82
C GLY A 383 12.26 25.46 -7.62
N VAL A 384 11.53 25.88 -6.57
CA VAL A 384 12.11 26.60 -5.41
C VAL A 384 12.31 25.68 -4.22
N LEU A 385 13.47 25.76 -3.56
CA LEU A 385 13.84 24.98 -2.37
C LEU A 385 12.99 25.32 -1.14
N ARG A 386 12.58 24.28 -0.40
CA ARG A 386 11.86 24.42 0.87
C ARG A 386 12.77 24.10 2.07
N HIS A 387 12.75 25.01 3.05
CA HIS A 387 13.61 24.96 4.25
C HIS A 387 15.13 24.81 3.95
N PRO A 388 15.71 25.60 3.03
CA PRO A 388 17.13 25.50 2.74
C PRO A 388 17.99 26.03 3.90
N SER A 389 19.13 25.38 4.12
CA SER A 389 20.15 25.78 5.08
C SER A 389 21.54 25.66 4.45
N PHE A 390 22.32 26.73 4.55
CA PHE A 390 23.66 26.79 3.98
C PHE A 390 24.59 25.84 4.76
N LEU A 391 25.43 25.07 4.05
CA LEU A 391 26.43 24.22 4.67
C LEU A 391 27.83 24.82 4.51
N ARG A 392 28.29 25.01 3.26
CA ARG A 392 29.63 25.52 2.93
C ARG A 392 29.70 26.08 1.52
N LEU A 393 30.79 26.80 1.22
CA LEU A 393 31.18 27.12 -0.15
C LEU A 393 31.89 25.93 -0.80
N ARG A 394 31.74 25.79 -2.12
CA ARG A 394 32.38 24.78 -2.96
C ARG A 394 33.40 25.45 -3.87
N ASP A 395 34.60 25.65 -3.34
CA ASP A 395 35.71 26.21 -4.12
C ASP A 395 36.24 25.19 -5.16
N ASP A 396 35.84 23.93 -5.01
CA ASP A 396 36.18 22.80 -5.87
C ASP A 396 35.26 22.63 -7.08
N LYS A 397 34.14 23.36 -7.16
CA LYS A 397 33.12 23.19 -8.22
C LYS A 397 32.81 24.51 -8.92
N PRO A 398 32.94 24.60 -10.26
CA PRO A 398 32.60 25.82 -10.98
C PRO A 398 31.08 26.00 -11.13
N PRO A 399 30.57 27.24 -11.16
CA PRO A 399 29.14 27.54 -11.37
C PRO A 399 28.53 26.93 -12.64
N ALA A 400 29.34 26.68 -13.67
CA ALA A 400 28.90 26.05 -14.92
C ALA A 400 28.50 24.58 -14.76
N GLU A 401 28.88 23.92 -13.66
CA GLU A 401 28.62 22.49 -13.38
C GLU A 401 27.47 22.29 -12.37
N CYS A 402 26.71 23.33 -12.05
CA CYS A 402 25.57 23.25 -11.13
C CYS A 402 24.26 23.19 -11.90
N PHE A 403 23.98 22.07 -12.59
CA PHE A 403 22.82 21.96 -13.48
C PHE A 403 21.50 21.80 -12.73
N ALA A 404 20.44 22.41 -13.26
CA ALA A 404 19.08 22.23 -12.74
C ALA A 404 18.61 20.77 -12.81
N SER A 405 19.16 19.99 -13.75
CA SER A 405 18.94 18.54 -13.85
C SER A 405 19.52 17.74 -12.69
N ASP A 406 20.47 18.30 -11.94
CA ASP A 406 21.19 17.61 -10.86
C ASP A 406 20.53 17.88 -9.50
N VAL A 407 19.74 18.94 -9.38
CA VAL A 407 19.02 19.26 -8.14
C VAL A 407 17.92 18.23 -7.89
N GLY A 408 18.00 17.56 -6.74
CA GLY A 408 17.12 16.44 -6.42
C GLY A 408 17.52 15.11 -7.08
N ARG A 409 18.60 15.07 -7.89
CA ARG A 409 19.28 13.81 -8.21
C ARG A 409 20.20 13.48 -7.04
N GLN A 410 20.05 12.28 -6.47
CA GLN A 410 21.11 11.73 -5.65
C GLN A 410 22.38 11.68 -6.51
N LEU A 411 23.49 12.23 -6.01
CA LEU A 411 24.82 11.96 -6.55
C LEU A 411 24.97 10.43 -6.67
N GLU A 412 24.94 9.94 -7.91
CA GLU A 412 25.32 8.58 -8.24
C GLU A 412 26.85 8.49 -8.08
N ASP A 413 27.31 7.94 -6.95
CA ASP A 413 28.66 7.43 -6.88
C ASP A 413 28.81 6.22 -7.81
N PRO A 414 29.99 6.05 -8.45
CA PRO A 414 30.21 5.04 -9.48
C PRO A 414 30.00 3.64 -8.93
N VAL A 415 29.14 2.89 -9.62
CA VAL A 415 28.84 1.47 -9.41
C VAL A 415 30.16 0.67 -9.31
N PRO A 416 30.55 0.14 -8.12
CA PRO A 416 31.44 -1.01 -8.11
C PRO A 416 30.72 -2.15 -8.83
N PRO A 417 31.42 -2.98 -9.64
CA PRO A 417 30.77 -3.97 -10.50
C PRO A 417 29.78 -4.81 -9.68
N PRO A 418 28.60 -5.11 -10.23
CA PRO A 418 27.49 -5.65 -9.46
C PRO A 418 27.96 -6.87 -8.67
N GLU A 419 27.96 -6.75 -7.33
CA GLU A 419 27.76 -7.93 -6.52
C GLU A 419 26.44 -8.54 -7.01
N ALA A 420 26.51 -9.81 -7.43
CA ALA A 420 25.38 -10.52 -7.99
C ALA A 420 24.14 -10.29 -7.12
N PRO A 421 22.95 -10.09 -7.71
CA PRO A 421 21.71 -9.96 -6.94
C PRO A 421 21.65 -11.09 -5.91
N PRO A 422 21.18 -10.83 -4.67
CA PRO A 422 21.00 -11.90 -3.69
C PRO A 422 20.26 -13.01 -4.40
N GLN A 423 20.88 -14.20 -4.45
CA GLN A 423 20.38 -15.28 -5.30
C GLN A 423 18.89 -15.48 -4.97
N ARG A 424 18.04 -15.38 -5.99
CA ARG A 424 16.61 -15.67 -5.89
C ARG A 424 16.46 -17.19 -5.78
N ILE A 425 16.87 -17.75 -4.64
CA ILE A 425 16.88 -19.19 -4.42
C ILE A 425 15.48 -19.62 -4.04
N VAL A 426 14.89 -20.48 -4.87
CA VAL A 426 13.68 -21.21 -4.51
C VAL A 426 14.08 -22.55 -3.90
N HIS A 427 13.79 -22.73 -2.61
CA HIS A 427 14.01 -24.01 -1.95
C HIS A 427 12.85 -24.97 -2.26
N PHE A 428 13.10 -25.91 -3.17
CA PHE A 428 12.13 -26.93 -3.53
C PHE A 428 12.01 -28.01 -2.46
N THR A 429 10.79 -28.45 -2.19
CA THR A 429 10.50 -29.47 -1.17
C THR A 429 9.49 -30.49 -1.70
N ASN A 430 9.57 -31.74 -1.23
CA ASN A 430 8.59 -32.79 -1.52
C ASN A 430 8.31 -32.98 -3.02
N LEU A 431 9.37 -33.01 -3.86
CA LEU A 431 9.23 -33.07 -5.32
C LEU A 431 8.52 -34.34 -5.79
N ASP A 432 8.75 -35.47 -5.12
CA ASP A 432 8.13 -36.76 -5.45
C ASP A 432 6.68 -36.88 -4.92
N LYS A 433 6.13 -35.82 -4.30
CA LYS A 433 4.77 -35.88 -3.74
C LYS A 433 3.76 -36.05 -4.87
N PRO A 434 2.93 -37.12 -4.88
CA PRO A 434 1.94 -37.35 -5.92
C PRO A 434 0.91 -36.22 -5.94
N PHE A 435 0.74 -35.55 -7.07
CA PHE A 435 -0.32 -34.56 -7.28
C PHE A 435 -1.46 -35.13 -8.10
N TRP A 436 -1.15 -35.95 -9.13
CA TRP A 436 -2.09 -36.75 -9.92
C TRP A 436 -1.68 -38.22 -9.84
N PRO A 437 -2.11 -38.96 -8.80
CA PRO A 437 -1.67 -40.33 -8.56
C PRO A 437 -1.96 -41.29 -9.72
N GLU A 438 -3.11 -41.15 -10.38
CA GLU A 438 -3.56 -42.01 -11.47
C GLU A 438 -2.74 -41.82 -12.75
N ASP A 439 -2.29 -40.58 -12.99
CA ASP A 439 -1.52 -40.20 -14.17
C ASP A 439 -0.01 -40.26 -13.93
N GLY A 440 0.41 -40.50 -12.68
CA GLY A 440 1.81 -40.59 -12.27
C GLY A 440 2.53 -39.25 -12.10
N TYR A 441 1.84 -38.10 -12.17
CA TYR A 441 2.47 -36.80 -12.02
C TYR A 441 2.63 -36.39 -10.55
N ALA A 442 3.85 -36.00 -10.20
CA ALA A 442 4.24 -35.48 -8.90
C ALA A 442 4.33 -33.95 -8.90
N LYS A 443 4.56 -33.37 -7.71
CA LYS A 443 4.81 -31.93 -7.54
C LYS A 443 5.97 -31.43 -8.39
N GLY A 444 7.03 -32.24 -8.54
CA GLY A 444 8.18 -31.93 -9.37
C GLY A 444 7.82 -31.74 -10.84
N ASP A 445 6.94 -32.57 -11.39
CA ASP A 445 6.49 -32.45 -12.79
C ASP A 445 5.73 -31.15 -13.04
N LEU A 446 4.90 -30.72 -12.09
CA LEU A 446 4.22 -29.42 -12.16
C LEU A 446 5.22 -28.25 -12.19
N ILE A 447 6.27 -28.32 -11.37
CA ILE A 447 7.31 -27.28 -11.29
C ILE A 447 8.09 -27.22 -12.60
N GLU A 448 8.49 -28.37 -13.15
CA GLU A 448 9.23 -28.44 -14.40
C GLU A 448 8.38 -28.05 -15.61
N TYR A 449 7.08 -28.40 -15.61
CA TYR A 449 6.13 -27.86 -16.57
C TYR A 449 6.12 -26.33 -16.56
N TYR A 450 5.93 -25.70 -15.38
CA TYR A 450 5.91 -24.24 -15.27
C TYR A 450 7.24 -23.60 -15.65
N ARG A 451 8.37 -24.27 -15.39
CA ARG A 451 9.68 -23.83 -15.87
C ARG A 451 9.71 -23.82 -17.39
N ALA A 452 9.28 -24.90 -18.04
CA ALA A 452 9.29 -25.03 -19.50
C ALA A 452 8.37 -24.01 -20.19
N VAL A 453 7.15 -23.79 -19.68
CA VAL A 453 6.20 -22.83 -20.27
C VAL A 453 6.42 -21.38 -19.82
N SER A 454 7.42 -21.10 -18.97
CA SER A 454 7.66 -19.77 -18.40
C SER A 454 7.69 -18.64 -19.43
N PRO A 455 8.34 -18.75 -20.61
CA PRO A 455 8.32 -17.66 -21.60
C PRO A 455 6.92 -17.31 -22.13
N TRP A 456 5.97 -18.24 -22.09
CA TRP A 456 4.60 -18.08 -22.57
C TRP A 456 3.62 -17.67 -21.48
N ILE A 457 3.74 -18.23 -20.27
CA ILE A 457 2.83 -17.88 -19.15
C ILE A 457 3.18 -16.53 -18.51
N LEU A 458 4.47 -16.17 -18.41
CA LEU A 458 4.91 -14.95 -17.72
C LEU A 458 4.32 -13.66 -18.32
N PRO A 459 4.20 -13.48 -19.65
CA PRO A 459 3.49 -12.33 -20.22
C PRO A 459 2.06 -12.15 -19.70
N TYR A 460 1.35 -13.24 -19.38
CA TYR A 460 0.01 -13.18 -18.82
C TYR A 460 -0.01 -12.90 -17.32
N LEU A 461 1.04 -13.24 -16.59
CA LEU A 461 1.18 -12.98 -15.15
C LEU A 461 1.80 -11.60 -14.85
N ALA A 462 2.55 -11.04 -15.80
CA ALA A 462 3.30 -9.79 -15.66
C ALA A 462 2.41 -8.64 -15.18
N ASP A 463 2.84 -7.96 -14.11
CA ASP A 463 2.10 -6.88 -13.44
C ASP A 463 0.68 -7.25 -12.99
N ARG A 464 0.34 -8.53 -12.79
CA ARG A 464 -0.99 -8.93 -12.33
C ARG A 464 -0.98 -9.49 -10.91
N PRO A 465 -1.96 -9.09 -10.07
CA PRO A 465 -2.24 -9.83 -8.85
C PRO A 465 -2.68 -11.26 -9.19
N VAL A 466 -2.06 -12.23 -8.51
CA VAL A 466 -2.33 -13.66 -8.65
C VAL A 466 -2.95 -14.20 -7.35
N VAL A 467 -3.98 -15.03 -7.52
CA VAL A 467 -4.63 -15.79 -6.44
C VAL A 467 -4.36 -17.26 -6.67
N LEU A 468 -3.93 -17.94 -5.60
CA LEU A 468 -3.50 -19.32 -5.63
C LEU A 468 -4.64 -20.24 -5.21
N THR A 469 -4.81 -21.38 -5.88
CA THR A 469 -5.56 -22.51 -5.29
C THR A 469 -4.58 -23.62 -4.99
N ARG A 470 -4.40 -23.90 -3.71
CA ARG A 470 -3.37 -24.81 -3.23
C ARG A 470 -3.95 -26.19 -2.97
N TYR A 471 -3.24 -27.21 -3.42
CA TYR A 471 -3.54 -28.63 -3.26
C TYR A 471 -2.35 -29.30 -2.57
N PRO A 472 -2.12 -29.06 -1.27
CA PRO A 472 -0.94 -29.58 -0.58
C PRO A 472 -0.79 -31.09 -0.71
N ASP A 473 -1.90 -31.82 -0.77
CA ASP A 473 -1.99 -33.29 -0.80
C ASP A 473 -2.50 -33.83 -2.16
N GLY A 474 -2.29 -33.08 -3.25
CA GLY A 474 -2.72 -33.48 -4.60
C GLY A 474 -4.22 -33.28 -4.85
N ILE A 475 -4.68 -33.66 -6.04
CA ILE A 475 -6.04 -33.33 -6.53
C ILE A 475 -7.18 -33.95 -5.74
N HIS A 476 -6.93 -35.07 -5.04
CA HIS A 476 -7.91 -35.74 -4.17
C HIS A 476 -7.87 -35.21 -2.73
N GLY A 477 -6.86 -34.42 -2.38
CA GLY A 477 -6.70 -33.80 -1.08
C GLY A 477 -7.58 -32.56 -0.90
N LYS A 478 -7.52 -31.97 0.31
CA LYS A 478 -8.21 -30.68 0.56
C LYS A 478 -7.50 -29.56 -0.20
N SER A 479 -8.28 -28.76 -0.89
CA SER A 479 -7.82 -27.53 -1.55
C SER A 479 -8.27 -26.28 -0.81
N PHE A 480 -7.53 -25.19 -0.92
CA PHE A 480 -7.98 -23.89 -0.44
C PHE A 480 -7.52 -22.74 -1.34
N PHE A 481 -8.35 -21.69 -1.39
CA PHE A 481 -8.05 -20.44 -2.08
C PHE A 481 -7.19 -19.54 -1.20
N GLN A 482 -6.13 -18.98 -1.76
CA GLN A 482 -5.21 -18.09 -1.07
C GLN A 482 -5.03 -16.80 -1.89
N LYS A 483 -5.69 -15.72 -1.41
CA LYS A 483 -5.53 -14.36 -1.92
C LYS A 483 -4.35 -13.64 -1.26
N ASN A 484 -4.22 -13.80 0.07
CA ASN A 484 -3.21 -13.13 0.86
C ASN A 484 -1.89 -13.92 0.84
N ALA A 485 -0.82 -13.27 0.41
CA ALA A 485 0.54 -13.73 0.55
C ALA A 485 0.89 -13.82 2.05
N PRO A 486 1.54 -14.90 2.50
CA PRO A 486 1.92 -15.05 3.89
C PRO A 486 3.11 -14.15 4.24
N ASP A 487 3.22 -13.74 5.50
CA ASP A 487 4.29 -12.87 5.98
C ASP A 487 5.70 -13.44 5.77
N PHE A 488 5.83 -14.77 5.78
CA PHE A 488 7.07 -15.50 5.54
C PHE A 488 7.46 -15.63 4.06
N ALA A 489 6.66 -15.11 3.13
CA ALA A 489 7.04 -15.12 1.71
C ALA A 489 8.36 -14.36 1.50
N PRO A 490 9.30 -14.88 0.68
CA PRO A 490 10.57 -14.23 0.43
C PRO A 490 10.40 -12.79 -0.03
N ALA A 491 11.17 -11.88 0.55
CA ALA A 491 11.05 -10.44 0.28
C ALA A 491 11.31 -10.05 -1.18
N TRP A 492 12.01 -10.90 -1.94
CA TRP A 492 12.27 -10.68 -3.37
C TRP A 492 11.06 -10.96 -4.26
N ILE A 493 10.00 -11.61 -3.75
CA ILE A 493 8.75 -11.79 -4.48
C ILE A 493 7.90 -10.54 -4.33
N ARG A 494 7.58 -9.89 -5.45
CA ARG A 494 6.74 -8.69 -5.45
C ARG A 494 5.34 -9.02 -4.91
N ARG A 495 4.87 -8.14 -4.04
CA ARG A 495 3.52 -8.15 -3.49
C ARG A 495 2.90 -6.78 -3.67
N ILE A 496 1.60 -6.74 -3.85
CA ILE A 496 0.83 -5.50 -3.91
C ILE A 496 -0.28 -5.55 -2.88
N ARG A 497 -0.46 -4.45 -2.15
CA ARG A 497 -1.57 -4.32 -1.22
C ARG A 497 -2.80 -3.84 -1.98
N LEU A 498 -3.84 -4.67 -2.02
CA LEU A 498 -5.13 -4.31 -2.60
C LEU A 498 -6.25 -4.58 -1.60
N TYR A 499 -7.22 -3.68 -1.57
CA TYR A 499 -8.46 -3.92 -0.87
C TYR A 499 -9.22 -5.07 -1.54
N SER A 500 -9.56 -6.09 -0.76
CA SER A 500 -10.37 -7.21 -1.21
C SER A 500 -11.80 -7.01 -0.76
N GLU A 501 -12.72 -6.73 -1.69
CA GLU A 501 -14.16 -6.57 -1.38
C GLU A 501 -14.75 -7.79 -0.66
N GLY A 502 -14.36 -9.02 -1.02
CA GLY A 502 -14.88 -10.22 -0.34
C GLY A 502 -14.17 -10.57 0.97
N SER A 503 -13.24 -9.76 1.47
CA SER A 503 -12.66 -9.97 2.81
C SER A 503 -12.48 -8.68 3.59
N GLU A 504 -12.98 -7.58 3.02
CA GLU A 504 -13.09 -6.23 3.57
C GLU A 504 -11.87 -5.69 4.28
N ARG A 505 -10.71 -6.06 3.74
CA ARG A 505 -9.41 -5.66 4.25
C ARG A 505 -8.39 -5.67 3.13
N ASP A 506 -7.31 -4.96 3.39
CA ASP A 506 -6.15 -4.93 2.52
C ASP A 506 -5.40 -6.26 2.58
N LEU A 507 -5.38 -6.97 1.45
CA LEU A 507 -4.60 -8.20 1.28
C LEU A 507 -3.34 -7.92 0.46
N ASP A 508 -2.26 -8.61 0.78
CA ASP A 508 -1.06 -8.65 -0.04
C ASP A 508 -1.24 -9.71 -1.12
N TYR A 509 -1.44 -9.32 -2.38
CA TYR A 509 -1.49 -10.27 -3.49
C TYR A 509 -0.09 -10.50 -4.04
N PHE A 510 0.22 -11.75 -4.41
CA PHE A 510 1.45 -12.05 -5.16
C PHE A 510 1.40 -11.44 -6.56
N VAL A 511 2.53 -10.96 -7.05
CA VAL A 511 2.77 -10.66 -8.46
C VAL A 511 3.88 -11.59 -8.93
N ALA A 512 3.51 -12.69 -9.60
CA ALA A 512 4.42 -13.75 -10.03
C ALA A 512 4.88 -13.52 -11.47
N GLU A 513 5.75 -12.53 -11.67
CA GLU A 513 6.11 -11.98 -12.99
C GLU A 513 7.49 -12.41 -13.51
N ASP A 514 8.19 -13.26 -12.77
CA ASP A 514 9.46 -13.86 -13.19
C ASP A 514 9.50 -15.36 -12.91
N LEU A 515 10.51 -16.04 -13.44
CA LEU A 515 10.65 -17.48 -13.30
C LEU A 515 10.70 -17.91 -11.83
N GLU A 516 11.50 -17.24 -11.01
CA GLU A 516 11.67 -17.65 -9.61
C GLU A 516 10.39 -17.49 -8.80
N SER A 517 9.63 -16.40 -9.00
CA SER A 517 8.36 -16.18 -8.32
C SER A 517 7.28 -17.17 -8.80
N LEU A 518 7.24 -17.49 -10.09
CA LEU A 518 6.37 -18.54 -10.65
C LEU A 518 6.67 -19.92 -10.01
N LEU A 519 7.94 -20.30 -9.97
CA LEU A 519 8.35 -21.59 -9.39
C LEU A 519 8.13 -21.62 -7.87
N TYR A 520 8.28 -20.49 -7.17
CA TYR A 520 7.95 -20.40 -5.76
C TYR A 520 6.47 -20.65 -5.50
N VAL A 521 5.56 -20.00 -6.24
CA VAL A 521 4.11 -20.20 -6.03
C VAL A 521 3.68 -21.62 -6.43
N ALA A 522 4.26 -22.21 -7.47
CA ALA A 522 4.07 -23.63 -7.81
C ALA A 522 4.57 -24.55 -6.69
N ASN A 523 5.76 -24.27 -6.13
CA ASN A 523 6.34 -25.03 -5.01
C ASN A 523 5.51 -24.92 -3.72
N SER A 524 4.64 -23.91 -3.60
CA SER A 524 3.66 -23.83 -2.51
C SER A 524 2.49 -24.82 -2.66
N ALA A 525 2.52 -25.69 -3.67
CA ALA A 525 1.44 -26.58 -4.09
C ALA A 525 0.25 -25.86 -4.74
N SER A 526 0.50 -24.71 -5.38
CA SER A 526 -0.53 -24.06 -6.21
C SER A 526 -0.62 -24.78 -7.55
N ILE A 527 -1.75 -25.45 -7.81
CA ILE A 527 -1.97 -26.11 -9.11
C ILE A 527 -2.45 -25.05 -10.12
N PRO A 528 -3.67 -24.48 -10.00
CA PRO A 528 -4.05 -23.35 -10.81
C PRO A 528 -3.59 -22.02 -10.19
N LEU A 529 -3.30 -21.06 -11.08
CA LEU A 529 -2.99 -19.67 -10.81
C LEU A 529 -4.10 -18.83 -11.43
N HIS A 530 -4.79 -18.07 -10.59
CA HIS A 530 -5.92 -17.24 -11.00
C HIS A 530 -5.46 -15.78 -11.09
N ILE A 531 -5.64 -15.16 -12.24
CA ILE A 531 -5.21 -13.79 -12.50
C ILE A 531 -6.38 -12.82 -12.47
N TRP A 532 -6.11 -11.60 -12.02
CA TRP A 532 -6.97 -10.45 -12.30
C TRP A 532 -6.95 -10.12 -13.80
N LEU A 533 -8.03 -9.54 -14.30
CA LEU A 533 -8.10 -9.08 -15.70
C LEU A 533 -7.35 -7.76 -15.94
N SER A 534 -7.03 -7.01 -14.89
CA SER A 534 -6.26 -5.75 -14.92
C SER A 534 -4.83 -5.93 -14.41
N ARG A 535 -4.04 -4.84 -14.47
CA ARG A 535 -2.65 -4.78 -14.01
C ARG A 535 -2.51 -3.81 -12.84
N VAL A 536 -1.45 -3.98 -12.04
CA VAL A 536 -1.14 -3.14 -10.87
C VAL A 536 -1.16 -1.64 -11.18
N ALA A 537 -0.64 -1.25 -12.35
CA ALA A 537 -0.55 0.16 -12.73
C ALA A 537 -1.91 0.87 -12.85
N ASP A 538 -2.97 0.13 -13.18
CA ASP A 538 -4.35 0.61 -13.10
C ASP A 538 -5.28 -0.58 -12.88
N ILE A 539 -5.56 -0.85 -11.60
CA ILE A 539 -6.32 -2.02 -11.20
C ILE A 539 -7.78 -1.93 -11.67
N SER A 540 -8.28 -0.75 -12.04
CA SER A 540 -9.70 -0.52 -12.39
C SER A 540 -10.02 -0.83 -13.85
N ARG A 541 -8.99 -1.00 -14.70
CA ARG A 541 -9.13 -1.12 -16.16
C ARG A 541 -8.56 -2.45 -16.67
N PRO A 542 -9.43 -3.42 -17.04
CA PRO A 542 -8.96 -4.71 -17.53
C PRO A 542 -8.31 -4.63 -18.92
N ASP A 543 -7.37 -5.55 -19.16
CA ASP A 543 -6.71 -5.71 -20.48
C ASP A 543 -7.62 -6.41 -21.49
N PHE A 544 -8.51 -7.29 -21.02
CA PHE A 544 -9.44 -8.05 -21.86
C PHE A 544 -10.76 -8.35 -21.14
N CYS A 545 -11.82 -8.53 -21.94
CA CYS A 545 -13.12 -9.07 -21.54
C CYS A 545 -13.13 -10.59 -21.79
N VAL A 546 -13.86 -11.33 -20.97
CA VAL A 546 -13.94 -12.80 -21.02
C VAL A 546 -15.40 -13.24 -21.11
N LEU A 547 -15.67 -14.15 -22.04
CA LEU A 547 -16.90 -14.94 -22.11
C LEU A 547 -16.53 -16.38 -21.74
N ASP A 548 -16.92 -16.82 -20.55
CA ASP A 548 -16.69 -18.19 -20.09
C ASP A 548 -17.88 -19.07 -20.50
N LEU A 549 -17.61 -20.03 -21.39
CA LEU A 549 -18.60 -20.92 -21.98
C LEU A 549 -18.59 -22.24 -21.21
N ASP A 550 -19.47 -22.34 -20.21
CA ASP A 550 -19.54 -23.48 -19.31
C ASP A 550 -20.69 -24.42 -19.72
N PRO A 551 -20.39 -25.64 -20.21
CA PRO A 551 -21.43 -26.56 -20.67
C PRO A 551 -22.32 -27.08 -19.54
N LYS A 552 -21.78 -27.26 -18.33
CA LYS A 552 -22.39 -28.12 -17.30
C LYS A 552 -22.83 -29.49 -17.85
N GLU A 553 -24.10 -29.64 -18.17
CA GLU A 553 -24.69 -30.88 -18.71
C GLU A 553 -24.79 -30.87 -20.24
N ALA A 554 -24.59 -29.71 -20.87
CA ALA A 554 -24.64 -29.54 -22.31
C ALA A 554 -23.47 -30.28 -23.01
N PRO A 555 -23.66 -30.74 -24.25
CA PRO A 555 -22.57 -31.28 -25.06
C PRO A 555 -21.46 -30.24 -25.29
N PHE A 556 -20.19 -30.66 -25.19
CA PHE A 556 -19.05 -29.78 -25.51
C PHE A 556 -19.10 -29.26 -26.96
N THR A 557 -19.70 -30.01 -27.89
CA THR A 557 -19.92 -29.55 -29.27
C THR A 557 -20.74 -28.28 -29.34
N ASP A 558 -21.65 -28.03 -28.38
CA ASP A 558 -22.44 -26.80 -28.34
C ASP A 558 -21.60 -25.62 -27.83
N VAL A 559 -20.66 -25.85 -26.92
CA VAL A 559 -19.64 -24.87 -26.51
C VAL A 559 -18.83 -24.40 -27.72
N VAL A 560 -18.39 -25.34 -28.56
CA VAL A 560 -17.65 -25.05 -29.80
C VAL A 560 -18.49 -24.21 -30.77
N LYS A 561 -19.75 -24.58 -31.00
CA LYS A 561 -20.65 -23.82 -31.89
C LYS A 561 -20.83 -22.38 -31.41
N ILE A 562 -21.03 -22.18 -30.11
CA ILE A 562 -21.19 -20.85 -29.51
C ILE A 562 -19.89 -20.04 -29.60
N ALA A 563 -18.74 -20.66 -29.36
CA ALA A 563 -17.44 -19.99 -29.50
C ALA A 563 -17.20 -19.50 -30.94
N LEU A 564 -17.49 -20.34 -31.94
CA LEU A 564 -17.37 -19.99 -33.36
C LEU A 564 -18.35 -18.88 -33.75
N PHE A 565 -19.59 -18.94 -33.27
CA PHE A 565 -20.56 -17.86 -33.48
C PHE A 565 -20.06 -16.53 -32.88
N LEU A 566 -19.53 -16.55 -31.66
CA LEU A 566 -19.00 -15.35 -31.01
C LEU A 566 -17.80 -14.76 -31.77
N ARG A 567 -16.92 -15.60 -32.32
CA ARG A 567 -15.85 -15.15 -33.23
C ARG A 567 -16.44 -14.44 -34.44
N ASP A 568 -17.33 -15.10 -35.18
CA ASP A 568 -17.88 -14.59 -36.43
C ASP A 568 -18.65 -13.28 -36.22
N LEU A 569 -19.42 -13.21 -35.13
CA LEU A 569 -20.10 -11.98 -34.69
C LEU A 569 -19.11 -10.83 -34.43
N CYS A 570 -18.01 -11.12 -33.74
CA CYS A 570 -17.02 -10.11 -33.40
C CYS A 570 -16.21 -9.67 -34.62
N ASP A 571 -15.88 -10.59 -35.52
CA ASP A 571 -15.22 -10.29 -36.81
C ASP A 571 -16.10 -9.36 -37.68
N GLU A 572 -17.42 -9.57 -37.71
CA GLU A 572 -18.36 -8.70 -38.45
C GLU A 572 -18.39 -7.25 -37.93
N ILE A 573 -18.05 -7.03 -36.66
CA ILE A 573 -17.98 -5.71 -36.02
C ILE A 573 -16.54 -5.22 -35.84
N ASP A 574 -15.57 -5.81 -36.54
CA ASP A 574 -14.13 -5.47 -36.46
C ASP A 574 -13.58 -5.52 -35.02
N LEU A 575 -14.10 -6.44 -34.20
CA LEU A 575 -13.67 -6.65 -32.81
C LEU A 575 -12.85 -7.94 -32.72
N PRO A 576 -11.53 -7.88 -32.50
CA PRO A 576 -10.71 -9.09 -32.43
C PRO A 576 -11.13 -10.00 -31.27
N THR A 577 -11.04 -11.31 -31.48
CA THR A 577 -11.29 -12.32 -30.43
C THR A 577 -10.20 -13.37 -30.41
N PHE A 578 -9.97 -13.92 -29.23
CA PHE A 578 -9.05 -15.03 -28.98
C PHE A 578 -9.73 -16.11 -28.16
N VAL A 579 -9.18 -17.32 -28.16
CA VAL A 579 -9.81 -18.46 -27.50
C VAL A 579 -8.78 -19.33 -26.80
N LYS A 580 -9.20 -19.88 -25.66
CA LYS A 580 -8.45 -20.91 -24.96
C LYS A 580 -9.36 -21.96 -24.38
N THR A 581 -8.86 -23.17 -24.20
CA THR A 581 -9.53 -24.13 -23.33
C THR A 581 -9.53 -23.61 -21.90
N SER A 582 -10.59 -23.88 -21.14
CA SER A 582 -10.55 -23.63 -19.69
C SER A 582 -9.57 -24.58 -18.99
N GLY A 583 -9.27 -25.74 -19.60
CA GLY A 583 -8.60 -26.87 -18.96
C GLY A 583 -9.50 -27.65 -18.00
N SER A 584 -10.79 -27.33 -17.94
CA SER A 584 -11.80 -28.07 -17.19
C SER A 584 -12.85 -28.61 -18.15
N THR A 585 -14.00 -27.95 -18.28
CA THR A 585 -15.12 -28.45 -19.08
C THR A 585 -15.47 -27.54 -20.26
N GLY A 586 -15.10 -26.26 -20.20
CA GLY A 586 -15.53 -25.23 -21.16
C GLY A 586 -14.39 -24.56 -21.95
N LEU A 587 -14.77 -23.51 -22.70
CA LEU A 587 -13.86 -22.62 -23.42
C LEU A 587 -13.99 -21.19 -22.87
N HIS A 588 -12.90 -20.43 -22.91
CA HIS A 588 -12.95 -18.98 -22.70
C HIS A 588 -12.73 -18.27 -24.03
N VAL A 589 -13.63 -17.37 -24.41
CA VAL A 589 -13.42 -16.42 -25.50
C VAL A 589 -13.01 -15.07 -24.90
N LEU A 590 -11.90 -14.50 -25.37
CA LEU A 590 -11.30 -13.28 -24.85
C LEU A 590 -11.35 -12.18 -25.91
N VAL A 591 -11.78 -10.99 -25.50
CA VAL A 591 -11.81 -9.78 -26.34
C VAL A 591 -10.79 -8.79 -25.77
N PRO A 592 -9.79 -8.33 -26.53
CA PRO A 592 -8.84 -7.33 -26.04
C PRO A 592 -9.56 -5.99 -25.82
N LEU A 593 -9.25 -5.33 -24.71
CA LEU A 593 -9.79 -4.02 -24.35
C LEU A 593 -8.73 -2.92 -24.37
N GLY A 594 -7.45 -3.29 -24.26
CA GLY A 594 -6.33 -2.34 -24.23
C GLY A 594 -6.43 -1.32 -23.09
N ARG A 595 -7.05 -1.70 -21.95
CA ARG A 595 -7.26 -0.84 -20.76
C ARG A 595 -8.06 0.44 -21.05
N GLN A 596 -8.94 0.39 -22.04
CA GLN A 596 -9.70 1.57 -22.47
C GLN A 596 -10.95 1.81 -21.62
N VAL A 597 -11.46 0.77 -20.96
CA VAL A 597 -12.75 0.76 -20.28
C VAL A 597 -12.63 0.29 -18.83
N THR A 598 -13.64 0.59 -18.02
CA THR A 598 -13.77 0.07 -16.65
C THR A 598 -14.27 -1.38 -16.66
N TYR A 599 -14.17 -2.07 -15.52
CA TYR A 599 -14.80 -3.38 -15.33
C TYR A 599 -16.31 -3.39 -15.60
N GLU A 600 -17.03 -2.35 -15.18
CA GLU A 600 -18.47 -2.26 -15.43
C GLU A 600 -18.77 -2.22 -16.94
N GLN A 601 -18.02 -1.40 -17.68
CA GLN A 601 -18.13 -1.31 -19.13
C GLN A 601 -17.70 -2.61 -19.83
N SER A 602 -16.64 -3.27 -19.37
CA SER A 602 -16.23 -4.60 -19.85
C SER A 602 -17.34 -5.63 -19.66
N ARG A 603 -17.98 -5.64 -18.48
CA ARG A 603 -19.14 -6.50 -18.19
C ARG A 603 -20.31 -6.19 -19.11
N THR A 604 -20.59 -4.93 -19.42
CA THR A 604 -21.63 -4.55 -20.39
C THR A 604 -21.31 -5.06 -21.80
N ILE A 605 -20.06 -4.94 -22.27
CA ILE A 605 -19.65 -5.49 -23.57
C ILE A 605 -19.86 -7.00 -23.60
N GLY A 606 -19.36 -7.72 -22.59
CA GLY A 606 -19.56 -9.17 -22.48
C GLY A 606 -21.05 -9.55 -22.42
N GLN A 607 -21.87 -8.78 -21.70
CA GLN A 607 -23.31 -9.00 -21.64
C GLN A 607 -23.98 -8.83 -23.01
N LEU A 608 -23.61 -7.81 -23.78
CA LEU A 608 -24.17 -7.59 -25.12
C LEU A 608 -23.85 -8.76 -26.06
N LEU A 609 -22.61 -9.22 -26.05
CA LEU A 609 -22.18 -10.38 -26.86
C LEU A 609 -22.88 -11.66 -26.41
N ALA A 610 -22.96 -11.91 -25.11
CA ALA A 610 -23.62 -13.08 -24.54
C ALA A 610 -25.12 -13.12 -24.87
N LEU A 611 -25.83 -11.99 -24.70
CA LEU A 611 -27.25 -11.90 -25.04
C LEU A 611 -27.52 -12.03 -26.54
N THR A 612 -26.58 -11.57 -27.38
CA THR A 612 -26.66 -11.78 -28.82
C THR A 612 -26.52 -13.27 -29.17
N ALA A 613 -25.56 -13.96 -28.57
CA ALA A 613 -25.41 -15.40 -28.76
C ALA A 613 -26.64 -16.18 -28.26
N VAL A 614 -27.19 -15.83 -27.10
CA VAL A 614 -28.42 -16.45 -26.59
C VAL A 614 -29.62 -16.20 -27.51
N ARG A 615 -29.75 -15.00 -28.07
CA ARG A 615 -30.85 -14.68 -28.99
C ARG A 615 -30.78 -15.51 -30.27
N GLU A 616 -29.60 -15.67 -30.85
CA GLU A 616 -29.43 -16.36 -32.14
C GLU A 616 -29.29 -17.88 -31.98
N MET A 617 -28.93 -18.36 -30.78
CA MET A 617 -28.67 -19.76 -30.46
C MET A 617 -29.45 -20.22 -29.22
N GLU A 618 -30.71 -19.78 -29.08
CA GLU A 618 -31.52 -19.97 -27.87
C GLU A 618 -31.73 -21.44 -27.47
N GLU A 619 -31.62 -22.35 -28.42
CA GLU A 619 -31.73 -23.79 -28.20
C GLU A 619 -30.56 -24.37 -27.40
N ILE A 620 -29.37 -23.75 -27.49
CA ILE A 620 -28.14 -24.30 -26.90
C ILE A 620 -27.40 -23.34 -25.96
N ALA A 621 -27.77 -22.06 -25.91
CA ALA A 621 -27.11 -21.04 -25.10
C ALA A 621 -28.04 -20.40 -24.06
N THR A 622 -27.51 -20.06 -22.88
CA THR A 622 -28.25 -19.35 -21.84
C THR A 622 -27.37 -18.43 -21.00
N VAL A 623 -27.95 -17.36 -20.44
CA VAL A 623 -27.35 -16.50 -19.41
C VAL A 623 -28.00 -16.70 -18.03
N ALA A 624 -28.84 -17.74 -17.88
CA ALA A 624 -29.50 -18.05 -16.62
C ALA A 624 -28.48 -18.42 -15.52
N ARG A 625 -28.50 -17.67 -14.42
CA ARG A 625 -27.53 -17.85 -13.32
C ARG A 625 -27.72 -19.18 -12.59
N LEU A 626 -28.96 -19.56 -12.31
CA LEU A 626 -29.28 -20.77 -11.55
C LEU A 626 -29.07 -22.01 -12.44
N PRO A 627 -28.25 -23.00 -12.04
CA PRO A 627 -28.02 -24.21 -12.83
C PRO A 627 -29.32 -24.94 -13.22
N SER A 628 -30.31 -24.97 -12.32
CA SER A 628 -31.62 -25.58 -12.57
C SER A 628 -32.43 -24.91 -13.68
N GLN A 629 -32.12 -23.67 -14.05
CA GLN A 629 -32.79 -22.92 -15.11
C GLN A 629 -32.01 -22.96 -16.44
N ARG A 630 -30.93 -23.73 -16.50
CA ARG A 630 -30.09 -23.83 -17.70
C ARG A 630 -30.59 -24.91 -18.67
N GLU A 631 -31.40 -25.85 -18.20
CA GLU A 631 -32.11 -26.82 -19.05
C GLU A 631 -31.21 -27.55 -20.07
N GLY A 632 -29.99 -27.93 -19.67
CA GLY A 632 -29.03 -28.60 -20.56
C GLY A 632 -28.36 -27.70 -21.60
N LYS A 633 -28.49 -26.37 -21.49
CA LYS A 633 -27.86 -25.36 -22.36
C LYS A 633 -26.52 -24.88 -21.79
N VAL A 634 -25.63 -24.45 -22.68
CA VAL A 634 -24.33 -23.86 -22.32
C VAL A 634 -24.54 -22.51 -21.66
N TYR A 635 -23.95 -22.33 -20.48
CA TYR A 635 -23.95 -21.06 -19.78
C TYR A 635 -22.89 -20.13 -20.37
N VAL A 636 -23.33 -19.00 -20.94
CA VAL A 636 -22.45 -17.95 -21.47
C VAL A 636 -22.21 -16.93 -20.36
N ASP A 637 -21.19 -17.19 -19.52
CA ASP A 637 -20.89 -16.37 -18.36
C ASP A 637 -20.07 -15.12 -18.73
N PHE A 638 -20.74 -13.97 -18.68
CA PHE A 638 -20.11 -12.66 -18.82
C PHE A 638 -19.79 -11.99 -17.46
N LEU A 639 -20.18 -12.59 -16.33
CA LEU A 639 -20.00 -12.03 -14.99
C LEU A 639 -18.55 -12.14 -14.48
N GLN A 640 -17.72 -12.94 -15.15
CA GLN A 640 -16.27 -12.99 -14.92
C GLN A 640 -15.57 -11.64 -15.18
N ASN A 641 -16.25 -10.69 -15.83
CA ASN A 641 -15.77 -9.33 -16.08
C ASN A 641 -16.04 -8.34 -14.93
N GLY A 642 -16.35 -8.82 -13.73
CA GLY A 642 -16.49 -7.97 -12.55
C GLY A 642 -15.14 -7.55 -11.96
N HIS A 643 -15.13 -6.45 -11.20
CA HIS A 643 -13.97 -6.07 -10.39
C HIS A 643 -13.60 -7.21 -9.42
N GLY A 644 -12.31 -7.50 -9.27
CA GLY A 644 -11.81 -8.59 -8.42
C GLY A 644 -12.17 -10.02 -8.86
N ARG A 645 -12.87 -10.19 -10.00
CA ARG A 645 -13.09 -11.51 -10.60
C ARG A 645 -11.82 -12.00 -11.28
N LEU A 646 -11.69 -13.32 -11.30
CA LEU A 646 -10.45 -13.98 -11.66
C LEU A 646 -10.72 -15.02 -12.73
N ILE A 647 -9.75 -15.19 -13.62
CA ILE A 647 -9.73 -16.34 -14.53
C ILE A 647 -8.47 -17.16 -14.28
N VAL A 648 -8.53 -18.45 -14.60
CA VAL A 648 -7.30 -19.24 -14.68
C VAL A 648 -6.42 -18.68 -15.79
N ALA A 649 -5.14 -18.47 -15.47
CA ALA A 649 -4.16 -17.94 -16.41
C ALA A 649 -4.02 -18.86 -17.64
N PRO A 650 -3.72 -18.33 -18.82
CA PRO A 650 -3.28 -19.12 -19.96
C PRO A 650 -2.05 -19.97 -19.61
N TYR A 651 -1.93 -21.16 -20.20
CA TYR A 651 -0.89 -22.16 -19.94
C TYR A 651 -0.87 -22.72 -18.51
N CYS A 652 -1.91 -22.45 -17.71
CA CYS A 652 -1.96 -22.90 -16.33
C CYS A 652 -2.62 -24.28 -16.18
N VAL A 653 -2.03 -25.14 -15.34
CA VAL A 653 -2.49 -26.51 -15.09
C VAL A 653 -3.74 -26.51 -14.21
N ARG A 654 -4.63 -27.46 -14.45
CA ARG A 654 -5.89 -27.64 -13.72
C ARG A 654 -5.86 -28.91 -12.86
N PRO A 655 -6.49 -28.90 -11.68
CA PRO A 655 -6.46 -30.00 -10.72
C PRO A 655 -7.49 -31.10 -11.08
N ASN A 656 -7.45 -31.56 -12.33
CA ASN A 656 -8.32 -32.62 -12.85
C ASN A 656 -7.46 -33.81 -13.33
N PRO A 657 -8.01 -35.04 -13.42
CA PRO A 657 -7.32 -36.18 -14.01
C PRO A 657 -6.76 -35.85 -15.41
N GLY A 658 -5.57 -36.37 -15.70
CA GLY A 658 -4.78 -36.07 -16.90
C GLY A 658 -3.96 -34.78 -16.82
N ALA A 659 -4.01 -34.04 -15.70
CA ALA A 659 -3.37 -32.74 -15.51
C ALA A 659 -3.58 -31.77 -16.70
N PRO A 660 -4.84 -31.47 -17.07
CA PRO A 660 -5.16 -30.65 -18.23
C PRO A 660 -4.75 -29.19 -18.03
N VAL A 661 -4.53 -28.48 -19.11
CA VAL A 661 -4.00 -27.12 -19.14
C VAL A 661 -5.01 -26.17 -19.79
N SER A 662 -5.17 -24.97 -19.23
CA SER A 662 -5.90 -23.89 -19.90
C SER A 662 -5.10 -23.35 -21.08
N THR A 663 -5.34 -23.88 -22.27
CA THR A 663 -4.42 -23.77 -23.40
C THR A 663 -4.92 -22.79 -24.45
N PRO A 664 -4.16 -21.74 -24.79
CA PRO A 664 -4.44 -20.89 -25.95
C PRO A 664 -4.46 -21.67 -27.26
N LEU A 665 -5.48 -21.40 -28.08
CA LEU A 665 -5.72 -22.06 -29.35
C LEU A 665 -5.76 -21.05 -30.49
N ASP A 666 -5.33 -21.48 -31.67
CA ASP A 666 -5.73 -20.84 -32.91
C ASP A 666 -7.21 -21.13 -33.19
N TRP A 667 -7.93 -20.18 -33.79
CA TRP A 667 -9.34 -20.40 -34.14
C TRP A 667 -9.56 -21.56 -35.11
N SER A 668 -8.55 -21.95 -35.89
CA SER A 668 -8.59 -23.13 -36.78
C SER A 668 -8.62 -24.46 -36.01
N GLU A 669 -8.23 -24.46 -34.73
CA GLU A 669 -8.25 -25.64 -33.84
C GLU A 669 -9.61 -25.78 -33.12
N VAL A 670 -10.47 -24.76 -33.19
CA VAL A 670 -11.80 -24.80 -32.58
C VAL A 670 -12.79 -25.46 -33.54
N HIS A 671 -12.87 -26.79 -33.47
CA HIS A 671 -13.79 -27.61 -34.26
C HIS A 671 -14.47 -28.68 -33.39
N ALA A 672 -15.47 -29.37 -33.95
CA ALA A 672 -16.30 -30.33 -33.20
C ALA A 672 -15.54 -31.52 -32.55
N GLY A 673 -14.29 -31.75 -32.98
CA GLY A 673 -13.41 -32.79 -32.45
C GLY A 673 -12.41 -32.31 -31.40
N LEU A 674 -12.43 -31.02 -31.06
CA LEU A 674 -11.59 -30.47 -29.99
C LEU A 674 -11.94 -31.15 -28.66
N ALA A 675 -10.94 -31.66 -27.95
CA ALA A 675 -11.12 -32.21 -26.61
C ALA A 675 -10.17 -31.54 -25.61
N ILE A 676 -10.69 -31.21 -24.42
CA ILE A 676 -9.88 -30.63 -23.34
C ILE A 676 -8.75 -31.58 -22.93
N ALA A 677 -9.01 -32.89 -22.98
CA ALA A 677 -8.05 -33.94 -22.62
C ALA A 677 -6.82 -34.01 -23.55
N ASP A 678 -6.87 -33.41 -24.73
CA ASP A 678 -5.73 -33.35 -25.65
C ASP A 678 -4.67 -32.33 -25.20
N HIS A 679 -5.01 -31.49 -24.21
CA HIS A 679 -4.17 -30.41 -23.71
C HIS A 679 -3.77 -30.64 -22.26
N THR A 680 -2.64 -31.30 -22.03
CA THR A 680 -2.12 -31.69 -20.71
C THR A 680 -0.73 -31.12 -20.48
N ILE A 681 -0.18 -31.28 -19.28
CA ILE A 681 1.20 -30.83 -19.01
C ILE A 681 2.20 -31.42 -20.01
N ALA A 682 2.00 -32.67 -20.44
CA ALA A 682 2.87 -33.33 -21.41
C ALA A 682 2.71 -32.75 -22.81
N THR A 683 1.48 -32.70 -23.33
CA THR A 683 1.24 -32.28 -24.73
C THR A 683 1.45 -30.78 -24.94
N VAL A 684 1.19 -29.95 -23.91
CA VAL A 684 1.39 -28.51 -24.01
C VAL A 684 2.87 -28.13 -23.97
N THR A 685 3.72 -28.84 -23.21
CA THR A 685 5.16 -28.61 -23.24
C THR A 685 5.74 -28.84 -24.64
N GLU A 686 5.30 -29.89 -25.35
CA GLU A 686 5.69 -30.12 -26.75
C GLU A 686 5.16 -29.02 -27.68
N ARG A 687 3.90 -28.61 -27.47
CA ARG A 687 3.24 -27.55 -28.26
C ARG A 687 4.00 -26.22 -28.20
N VAL A 688 4.37 -25.75 -27.01
CA VAL A 688 5.04 -24.44 -26.87
C VAL A 688 6.44 -24.45 -27.46
N ALA A 689 7.13 -25.60 -27.46
CA ALA A 689 8.44 -25.73 -28.11
C ALA A 689 8.34 -25.59 -29.64
N ALA A 690 7.19 -25.92 -30.23
CA ALA A 690 7.00 -25.98 -31.68
C ALA A 690 6.25 -24.77 -32.27
N ARG A 691 5.54 -23.98 -31.46
CA ARG A 691 4.63 -22.93 -31.94
C ARG A 691 4.72 -21.65 -31.12
N ALA A 692 4.47 -20.52 -31.80
CA ALA A 692 4.25 -19.24 -31.14
C ALA A 692 2.92 -19.24 -30.37
N ASP A 693 2.76 -18.28 -29.46
CA ASP A 693 1.54 -18.12 -28.68
C ASP A 693 0.40 -17.54 -29.53
N PRO A 694 -0.69 -18.30 -29.81
CA PRO A 694 -1.78 -17.82 -30.68
C PRO A 694 -2.59 -16.70 -30.03
N MET A 695 -2.45 -16.48 -28.72
CA MET A 695 -3.21 -15.49 -27.97
C MET A 695 -2.35 -14.32 -27.47
N SER A 696 -1.07 -14.22 -27.81
CA SER A 696 -0.20 -13.16 -27.25
C SER A 696 -0.71 -11.75 -27.57
N GLU A 697 -1.34 -11.58 -28.73
CA GLU A 697 -1.86 -10.29 -29.20
C GLU A 697 -3.02 -9.77 -28.34
N VAL A 698 -3.74 -10.62 -27.58
CA VAL A 698 -4.77 -10.16 -26.64
C VAL A 698 -4.22 -9.19 -25.59
N LEU A 699 -2.93 -9.30 -25.28
CA LEU A 699 -2.24 -8.46 -24.30
C LEU A 699 -1.80 -7.10 -24.87
N ARG A 700 -1.80 -6.94 -26.19
CA ARG A 700 -1.20 -5.79 -26.90
C ARG A 700 -2.21 -4.97 -27.67
N LEU A 701 -3.24 -5.63 -28.23
CA LEU A 701 -4.22 -4.97 -29.07
C LEU A 701 -5.06 -3.97 -28.29
N ARG A 702 -5.33 -2.85 -28.96
CA ARG A 702 -6.18 -1.76 -28.48
C ARG A 702 -7.22 -1.44 -29.56
N PRO A 703 -8.32 -2.20 -29.64
CA PRO A 703 -9.32 -2.03 -30.70
C PRO A 703 -10.13 -0.73 -30.54
N ASP A 704 -10.72 -0.24 -31.63
CA ASP A 704 -11.66 0.87 -31.61
C ASP A 704 -13.04 0.39 -31.16
N LEU A 705 -13.23 0.33 -29.83
CA LEU A 705 -14.48 -0.13 -29.23
C LEU A 705 -15.68 0.73 -29.62
N GLY A 706 -15.49 2.03 -29.91
CA GLY A 706 -16.56 2.92 -30.34
C GLY A 706 -17.06 2.54 -31.73
N HIS A 707 -16.13 2.28 -32.66
CA HIS A 707 -16.45 1.80 -34.00
C HIS A 707 -17.18 0.44 -33.96
N SER A 708 -16.63 -0.54 -33.24
CA SER A 708 -17.22 -1.88 -33.15
C SER A 708 -18.63 -1.88 -32.54
N LEU A 709 -18.84 -1.12 -31.46
CA LEU A 709 -20.16 -1.00 -30.84
C LEU A 709 -21.15 -0.25 -31.74
N GLY A 710 -20.69 0.73 -32.52
CA GLY A 710 -21.49 1.40 -33.55
C GLY A 710 -21.95 0.43 -34.65
N ARG A 711 -21.06 -0.45 -35.12
CA ARG A 711 -21.40 -1.51 -36.10
C ARG A 711 -22.41 -2.51 -35.52
N LEU A 712 -22.20 -2.95 -34.27
CA LEU A 712 -23.13 -3.83 -33.57
C LEU A 712 -24.54 -3.21 -33.47
N GLN A 713 -24.62 -1.92 -33.14
CA GLN A 713 -25.88 -1.18 -33.09
C GLN A 713 -26.55 -1.10 -34.48
N ALA A 714 -25.79 -0.80 -35.53
CA ALA A 714 -26.30 -0.71 -36.90
C ALA A 714 -26.86 -2.07 -37.39
N MET A 715 -26.19 -3.17 -37.07
CA MET A 715 -26.64 -4.53 -37.39
C MET A 715 -28.03 -4.81 -36.81
N PHE A 716 -28.28 -4.42 -35.55
CA PHE A 716 -29.60 -4.59 -34.94
C PHE A 716 -30.66 -3.58 -35.42
N ALA A 717 -30.26 -2.40 -35.88
CA ALA A 717 -31.17 -1.44 -36.48
C ALA A 717 -31.66 -1.92 -37.86
N GLY A 718 -30.77 -2.47 -38.70
CA GLY A 718 -31.12 -3.02 -40.01
C GLY A 718 -32.04 -4.24 -39.94
N ARG A 719 -31.83 -5.13 -38.96
CA ARG A 719 -32.73 -6.29 -38.73
C ARG A 719 -34.14 -5.90 -38.26
N ARG A 720 -34.35 -4.67 -37.75
CA ARG A 720 -35.70 -4.14 -37.42
C ARG A 720 -36.42 -3.52 -38.62
N SER A 721 -35.73 -3.25 -39.73
CA SER A 721 -36.36 -2.79 -40.97
C SER A 721 -36.75 -3.93 -41.91
N GLU A 722 -36.21 -5.14 -41.69
CA GLU A 722 -36.51 -6.34 -42.49
C GLU A 722 -37.53 -7.29 -41.82
N ALA A 723 -37.77 -7.14 -40.51
CA ALA A 723 -38.82 -7.82 -39.75
C ALA A 723 -40.03 -6.89 -39.56
#